data_AF-A0A951ILK8-F1
#
_entry.id   AF-A0A951ILK8-F1
#
_cell.length_a   1.000
_cell.length_b   1.000
_cell.length_c   1.000
_cell.angle_alpha   90.00
_cell.angle_beta   90.00
_cell.angle_gamma   90.00
#
_symmetry.space_group_name_H-M   'P 1'
#
loop_
_entity.id
_entity.type
_entity.pdbx_description
1 polymer ?
#
loop_
_entity_poly.entity_id
_entity_poly.type
_entity_poly.pdbx_seq_one_letter_code
_entity_poly.pdbx_strand_id
1 'polypeptide(L)'
;MNHIYSIVRIAATHQTQVVPETARQRRGGSSGARVRGAKAAAVALVAIGAVSPALSGSGPALGAAGSCQEVGVFSVSDTRTTMCELTDNDHITVTSTGSITGATNAIQVGVPTLGFTPPVGIQVVNRGQLYGTTFEGIRNYGSIDLVDNYAGMRGNSFGIVNSNLIYVINNASTGTISGQNDGGILNYYGIGEVNNDGFIGGVAGGYGIENYGLFQAINNRGVISGPAGAINSPGDINILNNSGQLLGTVTTNNTELNLLGTVARISGALVNTGGSVNVLNGADFTTESTFSSATFGVNSGGTLRVGSSAHTLTVSSAAANAFSNAGTLRVGEGVVANVVGNYTQSGAVRLGASSVGSFGRVAVQGNAALTSTATFFVDVNAVNTLADGQVLAGVVSATGTLTNSASTNNVSDSSALFNFTSVTNGNAVDLRVAAAGFPGGSGDGIVPAVIQNGLNTGVPIATVLDGYVRGGTTGTDWDAVVTALGQLPTNRDVAAAVGQMMPSLHANAGLALLLHGASTGTAIEQQRELTGQSGGSEAGGRSLWVKPIGGWVQQDAVDGVSGYKMGTTGIVGGVQRDLNAGTRLGFGLGYLKSTVDGQDFAGSHRSGIESAQLIGYGRYALDNTGWQFDWQGDYTLSRIESQRGMGFIGRTARAKYDGDAWHLGVGVSRAYQVSQMSVKPLVALDWRQFRSDGYTEDGAGALNLQVNSQKVRELILKVGAQVQGDINARTQWLTRAAVGYDLNDQRSAVTGRFTGGGVAFTTEGLPKARTVAELGVGVRYRATEGMELTARYDVRLRKGLRDQTATVRLAWAF
;
A
#
# COMPACT_ATOMS: atom_id res chain seq x y z
N MET A 1 3.71 -1.52 -8.14
CA MET A 1 4.18 -1.89 -9.49
C MET A 1 4.00 -3.39 -9.62
N ASN A 2 3.12 -3.86 -10.52
CA ASN A 2 2.82 -5.29 -10.67
C ASN A 2 3.78 -5.91 -11.69
N HIS A 3 4.58 -6.89 -11.28
CA HIS A 3 5.33 -7.76 -12.20
C HIS A 3 4.50 -9.00 -12.50
N ILE A 4 4.22 -9.22 -13.79
CA ILE A 4 3.51 -10.40 -14.29
C ILE A 4 4.54 -11.54 -14.45
N TYR A 5 4.26 -12.69 -13.87
CA TYR A 5 5.03 -13.93 -14.04
C TYR A 5 4.16 -14.97 -14.74
N SER A 6 4.76 -15.79 -15.61
CA SER A 6 4.09 -16.94 -16.22
C SER A 6 4.61 -18.23 -15.60
N ILE A 7 3.69 -19.15 -15.28
CA ILE A 7 3.99 -20.47 -14.71
C ILE A 7 3.96 -21.48 -15.86
N VAL A 8 5.10 -22.13 -16.13
CA VAL A 8 5.19 -23.19 -17.13
C VAL A 8 5.39 -24.53 -16.42
N ARG A 9 4.51 -25.49 -16.74
CA ARG A 9 4.57 -26.87 -16.23
C ARG A 9 5.33 -27.73 -17.24
N ILE A 10 6.44 -28.33 -16.83
CA ILE A 10 7.18 -29.28 -17.67
C ILE A 10 6.58 -30.67 -17.45
N ALA A 11 5.93 -31.22 -18.48
CA ALA A 11 5.10 -32.42 -18.38
C ALA A 11 5.86 -33.71 -18.02
N ALA A 12 7.19 -33.73 -18.08
CA ALA A 12 7.99 -34.93 -17.86
C ALA A 12 8.49 -35.11 -16.41
N THR A 13 8.49 -34.06 -15.57
CA THR A 13 9.12 -34.11 -14.23
C THR A 13 8.27 -33.57 -13.09
N HIS A 14 7.04 -33.11 -13.37
CA HIS A 14 6.10 -32.56 -12.39
C HIS A 14 6.64 -31.41 -11.50
N GLN A 15 7.73 -30.76 -11.89
CA GLN A 15 8.23 -29.55 -11.22
C GLN A 15 7.68 -28.28 -11.87
N THR A 16 7.45 -27.26 -11.05
CA THR A 16 6.89 -25.96 -11.44
C THR A 16 7.98 -24.89 -11.24
N GLN A 17 8.32 -24.14 -12.28
CA GLN A 17 9.36 -23.11 -12.22
C GLN A 17 8.79 -21.76 -12.67
N VAL A 18 9.16 -20.69 -11.97
CA VAL A 18 8.74 -19.31 -12.25
C VAL A 18 9.87 -18.61 -13.01
N VAL A 19 9.58 -18.07 -14.20
CA VAL A 19 10.60 -17.43 -15.05
C VAL A 19 10.12 -16.02 -15.46
N PRO A 20 10.99 -14.98 -15.40
CA PRO A 20 10.67 -13.63 -15.88
C PRO A 20 10.71 -13.57 -17.42
N GLU A 21 9.75 -12.89 -18.03
CA GLU A 21 9.59 -12.82 -19.49
C GLU A 21 10.47 -11.72 -20.10
N THR A 22 11.66 -12.06 -20.62
CA THR A 22 12.47 -11.15 -21.44
C THR A 22 12.63 -11.64 -22.89
N ALA A 23 11.91 -10.93 -23.76
CA ALA A 23 12.17 -10.56 -25.16
C ALA A 23 12.40 -11.63 -26.25
N ARG A 24 11.39 -11.72 -27.14
CA ARG A 24 11.39 -12.33 -28.47
C ARG A 24 12.45 -11.73 -29.43
N GLN A 25 13.09 -12.62 -30.18
CA GLN A 25 13.91 -12.38 -31.37
C GLN A 25 13.24 -11.49 -32.45
N ARG A 26 14.02 -10.59 -33.05
CA ARG A 26 13.89 -10.20 -34.47
C ARG A 26 15.24 -10.33 -35.17
N ARG A 27 15.22 -10.97 -36.34
CA ARG A 27 16.34 -11.25 -37.26
C ARG A 27 16.89 -9.99 -37.95
N GLY A 28 18.21 -9.99 -38.15
CA GLY A 28 18.83 -9.78 -39.47
C GLY A 28 19.53 -8.44 -39.73
N GLY A 29 20.85 -8.50 -39.98
CA GLY A 29 21.61 -7.41 -40.61
C GLY A 29 23.11 -7.46 -40.33
N SER A 30 23.88 -8.03 -41.27
CA SER A 30 25.35 -8.17 -41.27
C SER A 30 26.10 -6.88 -41.63
N SER A 31 27.29 -6.69 -41.06
CA SER A 31 28.57 -6.36 -41.74
C SER A 31 29.47 -5.42 -40.91
N GLY A 32 30.79 -5.58 -41.06
CA GLY A 32 31.74 -4.48 -40.86
C GLY A 32 32.76 -4.67 -39.74
N ALA A 33 33.82 -5.42 -40.02
CA ALA A 33 35.07 -5.37 -39.27
C ALA A 33 35.73 -3.98 -39.34
N ARG A 34 36.31 -3.51 -38.23
CA ARG A 34 37.57 -2.73 -38.24
C ARG A 34 38.23 -2.70 -36.87
N VAL A 35 39.49 -3.09 -36.88
CA VAL A 35 40.48 -3.13 -35.79
C VAL A 35 41.39 -1.89 -35.88
N ARG A 36 42.02 -1.55 -34.75
CA ARG A 36 43.17 -0.64 -34.46
C ARG A 36 42.75 0.62 -33.72
N GLY A 37 43.37 1.07 -32.64
CA GLY A 37 44.51 0.69 -31.81
C GLY A 37 44.52 1.67 -30.61
N ALA A 38 44.88 1.33 -29.37
CA ALA A 38 46.17 0.91 -28.81
C ALA A 38 46.77 1.99 -27.86
N LYS A 39 47.30 1.49 -26.73
CA LYS A 39 48.27 2.07 -25.75
C LYS A 39 47.66 2.88 -24.59
N ALA A 40 48.08 2.71 -23.33
CA ALA A 40 49.30 2.11 -22.72
C ALA A 40 48.94 1.60 -21.28
N ALA A 41 49.72 0.86 -20.48
CA ALA A 41 51.09 0.31 -20.45
C ALA A 41 51.10 -0.85 -19.39
N ALA A 42 51.76 -1.99 -19.65
CA ALA A 42 52.99 -2.50 -18.99
C ALA A 42 52.91 -2.64 -17.44
N VAL A 43 53.19 -3.78 -16.79
CA VAL A 43 54.42 -4.64 -16.75
C VAL A 43 54.02 -6.02 -16.18
N ALA A 44 54.08 -7.12 -16.95
CA ALA A 44 55.07 -8.22 -16.97
C ALA A 44 55.24 -9.04 -15.65
N LEU A 45 54.78 -10.32 -15.57
CA LEU A 45 55.39 -11.62 -16.04
C LEU A 45 56.43 -12.16 -15.01
N VAL A 46 56.60 -13.45 -14.62
CA VAL A 46 56.27 -14.80 -15.12
C VAL A 46 56.33 -15.82 -13.96
N ALA A 47 55.65 -16.94 -14.18
CA ALA A 47 55.61 -18.17 -13.39
C ALA A 47 56.87 -19.07 -13.43
N ILE A 48 57.08 -19.79 -12.32
CA ILE A 48 57.42 -21.22 -12.16
C ILE A 48 58.49 -21.84 -13.08
N GLY A 49 59.57 -22.31 -12.44
CA GLY A 49 60.48 -23.35 -12.95
C GLY A 49 60.93 -24.26 -11.79
N ALA A 50 61.04 -25.56 -12.06
CA ALA A 50 61.29 -26.62 -11.10
C ALA A 50 62.74 -27.18 -11.15
N VAL A 51 63.11 -27.86 -10.04
CA VAL A 51 64.14 -28.92 -9.84
C VAL A 51 65.54 -28.52 -9.28
N SER A 52 65.71 -28.86 -7.97
CA SER A 52 66.82 -29.36 -7.09
C SER A 52 68.31 -29.45 -7.53
N PRO A 53 69.32 -29.75 -6.65
CA PRO A 53 69.47 -29.61 -5.17
C PRO A 53 70.85 -29.01 -4.70
N ALA A 54 71.02 -28.84 -3.37
CA ALA A 54 72.23 -29.14 -2.55
C ALA A 54 72.79 -28.02 -1.62
N LEU A 55 72.88 -28.38 -0.32
CA LEU A 55 73.84 -27.99 0.74
C LEU A 55 73.92 -26.48 1.11
N SER A 56 73.95 -26.03 2.36
CA SER A 56 74.11 -26.64 3.69
C SER A 56 73.90 -25.51 4.72
N GLY A 57 73.11 -25.74 5.77
CA GLY A 57 72.98 -24.81 6.90
C GLY A 57 72.12 -25.44 8.00
N SER A 58 72.77 -25.78 9.11
CA SER A 58 72.26 -26.37 10.36
C SER A 58 70.75 -26.32 10.57
N GLY A 59 70.10 -27.48 10.49
CA GLY A 59 68.66 -27.64 10.69
C GLY A 59 68.21 -27.48 12.13
N PRO A 60 66.93 -27.12 12.37
CA PRO A 60 66.27 -27.44 13.62
C PRO A 60 66.07 -28.96 13.67
N ALA A 61 66.21 -29.53 14.86
CA ALA A 61 65.98 -30.95 15.08
C ALA A 61 64.56 -31.32 14.59
N LEU A 62 64.49 -32.22 13.61
CA LEU A 62 63.25 -32.83 13.16
C LEU A 62 62.67 -33.65 14.33
N GLY A 63 61.69 -33.06 15.03
CA GLY A 63 60.72 -33.84 15.78
C GLY A 63 60.10 -34.88 14.85
N ALA A 64 59.83 -36.08 15.36
CA ALA A 64 59.23 -37.16 14.58
C ALA A 64 57.95 -36.68 13.88
N ALA A 65 57.74 -37.09 12.63
CA ALA A 65 56.50 -36.81 11.90
C ALA A 65 55.29 -37.24 12.75
N GLY A 66 54.37 -36.31 13.02
CA GLY A 66 53.23 -36.49 13.93
C GLY A 66 53.40 -35.92 15.35
N SER A 67 54.58 -35.38 15.71
CA SER A 67 54.81 -34.65 16.97
C SER A 67 54.76 -33.12 16.78
N CYS A 68 54.16 -32.41 17.72
CA CYS A 68 54.17 -30.94 17.76
C CYS A 68 55.40 -30.38 18.52
N GLN A 69 56.61 -30.56 17.99
CA GLN A 69 57.86 -30.10 18.61
C GLN A 69 58.66 -29.16 17.69
N GLU A 70 57.98 -28.55 16.72
CA GLU A 70 58.56 -27.60 15.77
C GLU A 70 58.67 -26.21 16.40
N VAL A 71 59.74 -25.47 16.08
CA VAL A 71 60.03 -24.12 16.59
C VAL A 71 60.11 -23.14 15.41
N GLY A 72 59.65 -21.91 15.62
CA GLY A 72 59.55 -20.84 14.64
C GLY A 72 58.22 -20.85 13.89
N VAL A 73 58.27 -20.60 12.58
CA VAL A 73 57.08 -20.54 11.72
C VAL A 73 56.84 -21.89 11.06
N PHE A 74 55.69 -22.52 11.33
CA PHE A 74 55.36 -23.83 10.77
C PHE A 74 53.85 -24.03 10.54
N SER A 75 53.51 -25.05 9.74
CA SER A 75 52.13 -25.37 9.38
C SER A 75 51.78 -26.83 9.63
N VAL A 76 50.59 -27.07 10.19
CA VAL A 76 50.02 -28.41 10.41
C VAL A 76 48.97 -28.67 9.34
N SER A 77 49.22 -29.62 8.44
CA SER A 77 48.30 -29.98 7.35
C SER A 77 47.76 -31.41 7.43
N ASP A 78 48.18 -32.13 8.48
CA ASP A 78 47.86 -33.50 8.85
C ASP A 78 47.19 -33.57 10.22
N THR A 79 46.87 -34.79 10.70
CA THR A 79 46.29 -35.00 12.03
C THR A 79 47.37 -35.30 13.06
N ARG A 80 47.47 -34.45 14.09
CA ARG A 80 48.39 -34.62 15.23
C ARG A 80 47.60 -34.94 16.49
N THR A 81 48.05 -35.91 17.27
CA THR A 81 47.41 -36.33 18.52
C THR A 81 48.15 -35.89 19.79
N THR A 82 49.33 -35.28 19.61
CA THR A 82 50.12 -34.70 20.71
C THR A 82 49.78 -33.22 20.88
N MET A 83 49.81 -32.74 22.12
CA MET A 83 49.73 -31.30 22.42
C MET A 83 50.87 -30.54 21.74
N CYS A 84 50.55 -29.37 21.19
CA CYS A 84 51.51 -28.41 20.65
C CYS A 84 51.96 -27.43 21.73
N GLU A 85 53.22 -27.50 22.16
CA GLU A 85 53.83 -26.53 23.07
C GLU A 85 54.51 -25.43 22.26
N LEU A 86 54.12 -24.17 22.48
CA LEU A 86 54.69 -23.01 21.79
C LEU A 86 55.62 -22.22 22.72
N THR A 87 56.74 -21.80 22.16
CA THR A 87 57.87 -21.07 22.75
C THR A 87 58.13 -19.77 21.98
N ASP A 88 59.10 -18.95 22.43
CA ASP A 88 59.34 -17.62 21.90
C ASP A 88 59.39 -17.54 20.36
N ASN A 89 58.55 -16.67 19.79
CA ASN A 89 58.40 -16.39 18.36
C ASN A 89 57.82 -17.55 17.52
N ASP A 90 57.11 -18.49 18.13
CA ASP A 90 56.43 -19.56 17.40
C ASP A 90 55.14 -19.08 16.73
N HIS A 91 55.04 -19.35 15.42
CA HIS A 91 53.87 -19.02 14.61
C HIS A 91 53.32 -20.30 13.98
N ILE A 92 52.20 -20.79 14.49
CA ILE A 92 51.56 -22.01 14.02
C ILE A 92 50.38 -21.71 13.10
N THR A 93 50.34 -22.37 11.94
CA THR A 93 49.17 -22.37 11.06
C THR A 93 48.61 -23.79 10.90
N VAL A 94 47.44 -24.06 11.46
CA VAL A 94 46.68 -25.29 11.16
C VAL A 94 45.90 -25.05 9.87
N THR A 95 46.24 -25.76 8.80
CA THR A 95 45.57 -25.61 7.50
C THR A 95 44.16 -26.22 7.53
N SER A 96 43.37 -26.00 6.49
CA SER A 96 42.01 -26.54 6.40
C SER A 96 41.93 -28.08 6.38
N THR A 97 43.04 -28.77 6.12
CA THR A 97 43.13 -30.23 6.19
C THR A 97 43.80 -30.72 7.48
N GLY A 98 44.41 -29.80 8.24
CA GLY A 98 45.12 -30.13 9.48
C GLY A 98 44.18 -30.24 10.68
N SER A 99 44.59 -31.06 11.65
CA SER A 99 43.95 -31.08 12.96
C SER A 99 44.97 -31.36 14.08
N ILE A 100 44.75 -30.74 15.25
CA ILE A 100 45.51 -31.03 16.47
C ILE A 100 44.51 -31.47 17.52
N THR A 101 44.58 -32.74 17.90
CA THR A 101 43.77 -33.35 18.96
C THR A 101 44.69 -33.74 20.12
N GLY A 102 45.05 -32.77 20.96
CA GLY A 102 46.00 -33.01 22.04
C GLY A 102 45.36 -33.71 23.23
N ALA A 103 46.06 -34.69 23.81
CA ALA A 103 45.60 -35.48 24.95
C ALA A 103 45.16 -34.63 26.16
N THR A 104 45.82 -33.49 26.39
CA THR A 104 45.46 -32.50 27.41
C THR A 104 44.85 -31.27 26.76
N ASN A 105 45.70 -30.37 26.25
CA ASN A 105 45.34 -29.20 25.46
C ASN A 105 45.68 -29.45 23.99
N ALA A 106 45.02 -28.80 23.04
CA ALA A 106 45.52 -28.81 21.66
C ALA A 106 46.79 -27.95 21.54
N ILE A 107 46.75 -26.72 22.09
CA ILE A 107 47.91 -25.83 22.15
C ILE A 107 48.14 -25.38 23.60
N GLN A 108 49.39 -25.38 24.03
CA GLN A 108 49.84 -24.81 25.29
C GLN A 108 50.95 -23.80 25.05
N VAL A 109 50.81 -22.59 25.60
CA VAL A 109 51.81 -21.53 25.49
C VAL A 109 52.45 -21.33 26.85
N GLY A 110 53.67 -21.81 27.03
CA GLY A 110 54.39 -21.78 28.30
C GLY A 110 53.84 -22.75 29.35
N VAL A 111 54.39 -22.67 30.55
CA VAL A 111 54.06 -23.52 31.71
C VAL A 111 53.92 -22.65 32.97
N PRO A 112 53.13 -23.07 33.98
CA PRO A 112 52.91 -22.30 35.20
C PRO A 112 54.05 -22.42 36.23
N THR A 113 55.31 -22.50 35.78
CA THR A 113 56.48 -22.72 36.67
C THR A 113 57.12 -21.40 37.11
N LEU A 114 57.32 -21.25 38.42
CA LEU A 114 58.03 -20.10 39.00
C LEU A 114 59.46 -20.01 38.47
N GLY A 115 59.86 -18.84 37.96
CA GLY A 115 61.22 -18.56 37.49
C GLY A 115 61.46 -18.66 35.98
N PHE A 116 60.44 -18.99 35.18
CA PHE A 116 60.52 -18.98 33.72
C PHE A 116 59.98 -17.66 33.15
N THR A 117 60.66 -17.13 32.13
CA THR A 117 60.16 -15.99 31.35
C THR A 117 59.00 -16.47 30.48
N PRO A 118 57.81 -15.86 30.56
CA PRO A 118 56.67 -16.24 29.72
C PRO A 118 57.00 -16.08 28.22
N PRO A 119 56.63 -17.04 27.36
CA PRO A 119 56.91 -16.93 25.93
C PRO A 119 56.26 -15.69 25.31
N VAL A 120 56.93 -15.06 24.33
CA VAL A 120 56.42 -13.89 23.60
C VAL A 120 56.48 -14.10 22.09
N GLY A 121 55.78 -13.25 21.31
CA GLY A 121 55.82 -13.30 19.85
C GLY A 121 55.01 -14.47 19.26
N ILE A 122 53.99 -14.97 19.96
CA ILE A 122 53.25 -16.16 19.56
C ILE A 122 52.09 -15.79 18.62
N GLN A 123 51.92 -16.56 17.54
CA GLN A 123 50.77 -16.45 16.65
C GLN A 123 50.12 -17.81 16.40
N VAL A 124 48.79 -17.87 16.49
CA VAL A 124 48.01 -19.08 16.23
C VAL A 124 46.97 -18.79 15.14
N VAL A 125 47.11 -19.46 13.99
CA VAL A 125 46.14 -19.40 12.90
C VAL A 125 45.48 -20.76 12.73
N ASN A 126 44.19 -20.88 13.05
CA ASN A 126 43.41 -22.11 12.90
C ASN A 126 42.45 -22.03 11.71
N ARG A 127 42.74 -22.78 10.64
CA ARG A 127 41.81 -23.03 9.52
C ARG A 127 41.25 -24.45 9.53
N GLY A 128 41.75 -25.31 10.42
CA GLY A 128 41.42 -26.73 10.51
C GLY A 128 40.63 -27.06 11.78
N GLN A 129 41.13 -27.98 12.61
CA GLN A 129 40.51 -28.30 13.90
C GLN A 129 41.53 -28.27 15.04
N LEU A 130 41.20 -27.61 16.14
CA LEU A 130 41.91 -27.69 17.41
C LEU A 130 40.97 -28.33 18.43
N TYR A 131 41.41 -29.41 19.06
CA TYR A 131 40.65 -30.10 20.10
C TYR A 131 41.51 -30.55 21.28
N GLY A 132 41.31 -29.94 22.45
CA GLY A 132 41.85 -30.45 23.72
C GLY A 132 40.93 -31.51 24.30
N THR A 133 41.40 -32.75 24.44
CA THR A 133 40.53 -33.87 24.86
C THR A 133 40.25 -33.90 26.35
N THR A 134 41.18 -33.43 27.19
CA THR A 134 41.00 -33.38 28.65
C THR A 134 40.71 -31.96 29.14
N PHE A 135 41.33 -30.97 28.51
CA PHE A 135 41.29 -29.58 28.91
C PHE A 135 40.96 -28.72 27.70
N GLU A 136 41.89 -27.89 27.23
CA GLU A 136 41.52 -26.69 26.48
C GLU A 136 41.89 -26.76 25.00
N GLY A 137 41.18 -26.02 24.16
CA GLY A 137 41.67 -25.76 22.80
C GLY A 137 43.02 -25.04 22.85
N ILE A 138 43.08 -23.93 23.57
CA ILE A 138 44.32 -23.19 23.87
C ILE A 138 44.42 -22.94 25.37
N ARG A 139 45.57 -23.26 25.96
CA ARG A 139 45.92 -22.86 27.33
C ARG A 139 47.12 -21.92 27.31
N ASN A 140 46.91 -20.67 27.69
CA ASN A 140 47.93 -19.62 27.63
C ASN A 140 48.49 -19.26 29.01
N TYR A 141 49.81 -19.39 29.18
CA TYR A 141 50.59 -18.80 30.28
C TYR A 141 51.61 -17.76 29.78
N GLY A 142 51.75 -17.59 28.45
CA GLY A 142 52.64 -16.63 27.80
C GLY A 142 51.91 -15.38 27.26
N SER A 143 52.56 -14.71 26.31
CA SER A 143 52.01 -13.57 25.58
C SER A 143 51.75 -13.96 24.13
N ILE A 144 50.48 -14.04 23.75
CA ILE A 144 50.04 -14.34 22.39
C ILE A 144 49.69 -13.03 21.68
N ASP A 145 50.35 -12.78 20.55
CA ASP A 145 50.08 -11.58 19.75
C ASP A 145 48.77 -11.72 18.98
N LEU A 146 48.50 -12.91 18.45
CA LEU A 146 47.35 -13.14 17.58
C LEU A 146 46.79 -14.55 17.68
N VAL A 147 45.48 -14.66 17.81
CA VAL A 147 44.71 -15.89 17.59
C VAL A 147 43.68 -15.65 16.50
N ASP A 148 43.91 -16.19 15.30
CA ASP A 148 42.96 -16.17 14.19
C ASP A 148 42.27 -17.54 14.08
N ASN A 149 40.97 -17.59 14.36
CA ASN A 149 40.16 -18.79 14.27
C ASN A 149 39.15 -18.69 13.11
N TYR A 150 39.32 -19.56 12.11
CA TYR A 150 38.42 -19.69 10.96
C TYR A 150 37.57 -20.98 11.00
N ALA A 151 37.80 -21.84 12.00
CA ALA A 151 37.18 -23.16 12.04
C ALA A 151 36.94 -23.62 13.49
N GLY A 152 37.00 -24.92 13.77
CA GLY A 152 36.68 -25.46 15.10
C GLY A 152 37.86 -25.33 16.05
N MET A 153 37.67 -24.60 17.15
CA MET A 153 38.54 -24.60 18.32
C MET A 153 37.72 -25.04 19.52
N ARG A 154 38.04 -26.23 20.04
CA ARG A 154 37.25 -26.91 21.05
C ARG A 154 38.12 -27.37 22.21
N GLY A 155 37.62 -27.22 23.43
CA GLY A 155 38.15 -27.92 24.60
C GLY A 155 37.07 -28.78 25.26
N ASN A 156 37.51 -29.73 26.06
CA ASN A 156 36.61 -30.42 26.98
C ASN A 156 36.08 -29.45 28.06
N SER A 157 36.93 -28.59 28.61
CA SER A 157 36.51 -27.55 29.57
C SER A 157 36.23 -26.24 28.82
N PHE A 158 37.26 -25.54 28.32
CA PHE A 158 37.11 -24.28 27.58
C PHE A 158 37.74 -24.31 26.18
N GLY A 159 37.22 -23.49 25.27
CA GLY A 159 37.89 -23.24 23.98
C GLY A 159 39.26 -22.58 24.18
N ILE A 160 39.31 -21.52 25.01
CA ILE A 160 40.53 -20.81 25.39
C ILE A 160 40.54 -20.56 26.90
N VAL A 161 41.64 -20.88 27.57
CA VAL A 161 41.95 -20.41 28.92
C VAL A 161 43.17 -19.50 28.86
N ASN A 162 43.01 -18.25 29.27
CA ASN A 162 44.06 -17.25 29.29
C ASN A 162 44.49 -16.90 30.72
N SER A 163 45.75 -17.16 31.06
CA SER A 163 46.35 -16.81 32.36
C SER A 163 47.38 -15.67 32.27
N ASN A 164 47.58 -15.09 31.09
CA ASN A 164 48.53 -14.00 30.86
C ASN A 164 48.02 -13.10 29.70
N LEU A 165 48.84 -12.70 28.73
CA LEU A 165 48.42 -11.73 27.71
C LEU A 165 47.99 -12.41 26.40
N ILE A 166 46.85 -11.99 25.86
CA ILE A 166 46.51 -12.19 24.45
C ILE A 166 46.16 -10.83 23.86
N TYR A 167 46.87 -10.36 22.84
CA TYR A 167 46.59 -9.04 22.27
C TYR A 167 45.32 -9.04 21.43
N VAL A 168 45.17 -10.01 20.51
CA VAL A 168 44.00 -10.07 19.62
C VAL A 168 43.51 -11.51 19.43
N ILE A 169 42.19 -11.69 19.53
CA ILE A 169 41.47 -12.89 19.12
C ILE A 169 40.50 -12.51 18.01
N ASN A 170 40.67 -13.06 16.82
CA ASN A 170 39.71 -12.95 15.73
C ASN A 170 39.02 -14.31 15.52
N ASN A 171 37.72 -14.39 15.77
CA ASN A 171 36.89 -15.53 15.46
C ASN A 171 36.02 -15.20 14.24
N ALA A 172 36.41 -15.71 13.07
CA ALA A 172 35.71 -15.45 11.83
C ALA A 172 34.29 -16.06 11.84
N SER A 173 33.46 -15.70 10.85
CA SER A 173 32.06 -16.17 10.77
C SER A 173 31.88 -17.69 10.70
N THR A 174 32.89 -18.43 10.22
CA THR A 174 32.93 -19.90 10.23
C THR A 174 33.61 -20.49 11.47
N GLY A 175 34.22 -19.62 12.28
CA GLY A 175 34.93 -19.97 13.50
C GLY A 175 33.99 -20.32 14.65
N THR A 176 34.37 -21.35 15.39
CA THR A 176 33.72 -21.76 16.64
C THR A 176 34.80 -21.86 17.71
N ILE A 177 34.67 -21.10 18.80
CA ILE A 177 35.48 -21.25 20.01
C ILE A 177 34.53 -21.78 21.08
N SER A 178 34.74 -23.02 21.53
CA SER A 178 33.79 -23.64 22.46
C SER A 178 34.36 -24.64 23.45
N GLY A 179 33.73 -24.70 24.61
CA GLY A 179 33.95 -25.72 25.64
C GLY A 179 32.81 -26.74 25.66
N GLN A 180 33.11 -28.01 25.90
CA GLN A 180 32.07 -29.03 26.06
C GLN A 180 31.36 -28.88 27.40
N ASN A 181 32.11 -28.80 28.50
CA ASN A 181 31.57 -28.78 29.85
C ASN A 181 31.41 -27.36 30.41
N ASP A 182 32.29 -26.44 30.03
CA ASP A 182 32.27 -25.05 30.50
C ASP A 182 32.10 -24.09 29.30
N GLY A 183 32.88 -23.01 29.22
CA GLY A 183 32.64 -21.89 28.31
C GLY A 183 33.48 -21.83 27.04
N GLY A 184 33.28 -20.77 26.26
CA GLY A 184 34.13 -20.47 25.10
C GLY A 184 35.50 -19.95 25.51
N ILE A 185 35.52 -18.87 26.30
CA ILE A 185 36.75 -18.19 26.74
C ILE A 185 36.71 -17.98 28.25
N LEU A 186 37.78 -18.35 28.94
CA LEU A 186 38.04 -18.03 30.34
C LEU A 186 39.30 -17.15 30.42
N ASN A 187 39.16 -15.93 30.93
CA ASN A 187 40.26 -14.98 31.07
C ASN A 187 40.56 -14.68 32.55
N TYR A 188 41.81 -14.89 32.96
CA TYR A 188 42.32 -14.55 34.29
C TYR A 188 43.25 -13.34 34.30
N TYR A 189 43.72 -12.88 33.14
CA TYR A 189 44.66 -11.74 33.04
C TYR A 189 44.21 -10.76 31.96
N GLY A 190 44.93 -10.58 30.86
CA GLY A 190 44.65 -9.51 29.91
C GLY A 190 44.36 -10.04 28.51
N ILE A 191 43.21 -9.66 27.97
CA ILE A 191 42.94 -9.76 26.54
C ILE A 191 42.73 -8.36 25.97
N GLY A 192 43.44 -8.00 24.93
CA GLY A 192 43.25 -6.73 24.24
C GLY A 192 41.88 -6.71 23.56
N GLU A 193 41.80 -7.31 22.37
CA GLU A 193 40.61 -7.26 21.54
C GLU A 193 40.08 -8.67 21.21
N VAL A 194 38.77 -8.86 21.34
CA VAL A 194 38.06 -10.03 20.79
C VAL A 194 37.13 -9.58 19.68
N ASN A 195 37.45 -9.96 18.44
CA ASN A 195 36.58 -9.77 17.28
C ASN A 195 35.83 -11.07 16.98
N ASN A 196 34.54 -11.13 17.32
CA ASN A 196 33.72 -12.31 17.10
C ASN A 196 32.71 -12.09 15.99
N ASP A 197 32.93 -12.71 14.83
CA ASP A 197 31.94 -12.86 13.75
C ASP A 197 31.27 -14.25 13.78
N GLY A 198 31.89 -15.22 14.45
CA GLY A 198 31.44 -16.62 14.54
C GLY A 198 30.69 -16.94 15.84
N PHE A 199 30.92 -18.14 16.37
CA PHE A 199 30.35 -18.59 17.65
C PHE A 199 31.42 -18.66 18.74
N ILE A 200 31.12 -18.08 19.90
CA ILE A 200 31.86 -18.30 21.15
C ILE A 200 30.88 -18.82 22.18
N GLY A 201 31.11 -20.01 22.73
CA GLY A 201 30.14 -20.56 23.66
C GLY A 201 30.44 -21.89 24.34
N GLY A 202 29.65 -22.20 25.37
CA GLY A 202 29.62 -23.50 26.03
C GLY A 202 28.54 -24.42 25.47
N VAL A 203 28.76 -25.75 25.50
CA VAL A 203 27.77 -26.75 25.04
C VAL A 203 26.91 -27.27 26.18
N ALA A 204 27.51 -27.75 27.28
CA ALA A 204 26.79 -28.41 28.38
C ALA A 204 26.75 -27.58 29.68
N GLY A 205 27.60 -26.58 29.84
CA GLY A 205 27.66 -25.71 31.02
C GLY A 205 28.36 -24.37 30.73
N GLY A 206 28.57 -23.56 31.77
CA GLY A 206 29.35 -22.32 31.71
C GLY A 206 28.72 -21.14 30.94
N TYR A 207 29.46 -20.03 30.93
CA TYR A 207 29.13 -18.85 30.14
C TYR A 207 29.81 -18.88 28.77
N GLY A 208 29.32 -18.10 27.80
CA GLY A 208 30.06 -17.93 26.56
C GLY A 208 31.46 -17.34 26.78
N ILE A 209 31.53 -16.31 27.61
CA ILE A 209 32.79 -15.72 28.09
C ILE A 209 32.74 -15.58 29.62
N GLU A 210 33.80 -16.03 30.28
CA GLU A 210 34.07 -15.82 31.71
C GLU A 210 35.33 -14.96 31.88
N ASN A 211 35.21 -13.86 32.61
CA ASN A 211 36.30 -12.89 32.77
C ASN A 211 36.57 -12.54 34.23
N TYR A 212 37.73 -12.93 34.73
CA TYR A 212 38.29 -12.52 36.02
C TYR A 212 39.40 -11.47 35.86
N GLY A 213 39.82 -11.18 34.63
CA GLY A 213 40.85 -10.20 34.31
C GLY A 213 40.30 -8.97 33.58
N LEU A 214 41.02 -8.49 32.57
CA LEU A 214 40.67 -7.35 31.74
C LEU A 214 40.44 -7.78 30.28
N PHE A 215 39.33 -7.33 29.69
CA PHE A 215 39.19 -7.15 28.24
C PHE A 215 39.25 -5.66 27.90
N GLN A 216 40.13 -5.25 26.96
CA GLN A 216 40.09 -3.87 26.47
C GLN A 216 38.87 -3.65 25.56
N ALA A 217 38.56 -4.61 24.67
CA ALA A 217 37.36 -4.54 23.84
C ALA A 217 36.85 -5.94 23.45
N ILE A 218 35.53 -6.09 23.44
CA ILE A 218 34.83 -7.20 22.79
C ILE A 218 33.95 -6.63 21.69
N ASN A 219 34.22 -7.01 20.45
CA ASN A 219 33.45 -6.65 19.26
C ASN A 219 32.67 -7.88 18.77
N ASN A 220 31.43 -8.01 19.19
CA ASN A 220 30.56 -9.12 18.84
C ASN A 220 29.64 -8.79 17.66
N ARG A 221 29.89 -9.39 16.49
CA ARG A 221 29.00 -9.42 15.33
C ARG A 221 28.36 -10.79 15.10
N GLY A 222 28.94 -11.84 15.69
CA GLY A 222 28.46 -13.21 15.69
C GLY A 222 27.57 -13.52 16.89
N VAL A 223 27.76 -14.70 17.47
CA VAL A 223 26.99 -15.19 18.62
C VAL A 223 27.92 -15.47 19.79
N ILE A 224 27.59 -14.94 20.97
CA ILE A 224 28.15 -15.35 22.25
C ILE A 224 27.02 -15.95 23.07
N SER A 225 27.19 -17.20 23.51
CA SER A 225 26.13 -17.95 24.19
C SER A 225 26.69 -18.98 25.15
N GLY A 226 26.00 -19.23 26.26
CA GLY A 226 26.30 -20.33 27.17
C GLY A 226 25.04 -20.74 27.94
N PRO A 227 24.91 -22.00 28.38
CA PRO A 227 23.80 -22.45 29.20
C PRO A 227 23.61 -21.63 30.49
N ALA A 228 24.69 -21.14 31.11
CA ALA A 228 24.61 -20.27 32.29
C ALA A 228 24.39 -18.78 31.94
N GLY A 229 24.75 -18.37 30.72
CA GLY A 229 24.63 -17.00 30.22
C GLY A 229 25.59 -16.69 29.08
N ALA A 230 25.46 -15.52 28.47
CA ALA A 230 26.37 -15.10 27.41
C ALA A 230 27.73 -14.66 27.97
N ILE A 231 27.74 -13.77 28.97
CA ILE A 231 28.97 -13.18 29.52
C ILE A 231 28.83 -13.08 31.04
N ASN A 232 29.84 -13.54 31.76
CA ASN A 232 30.03 -13.27 33.19
C ASN A 232 31.42 -12.67 33.42
N SER A 233 31.46 -11.41 33.84
CA SER A 233 32.70 -10.66 34.03
C SER A 233 32.76 -10.03 35.43
N PRO A 234 33.22 -10.78 36.44
CA PRO A 234 33.68 -10.18 37.69
C PRO A 234 34.82 -9.18 37.48
N GLY A 235 35.70 -9.42 36.50
CA GLY A 235 36.73 -8.49 36.07
C GLY A 235 36.20 -7.38 35.16
N ASP A 236 37.11 -6.58 34.60
CA ASP A 236 36.77 -5.41 33.79
C ASP A 236 36.64 -5.78 32.31
N ILE A 237 35.61 -5.22 31.67
CA ILE A 237 35.51 -5.10 30.21
C ILE A 237 35.36 -3.61 29.95
N ASN A 238 36.32 -2.96 29.31
CA ASN A 238 36.22 -1.52 29.06
C ASN A 238 35.08 -1.24 28.06
N ILE A 239 35.11 -1.89 26.90
CA ILE A 239 34.13 -1.68 25.83
C ILE A 239 33.57 -3.02 25.34
N LEU A 240 32.24 -3.12 25.28
CA LEU A 240 31.52 -4.23 24.65
C LEU A 240 30.67 -3.67 23.50
N ASN A 241 31.14 -3.84 22.27
CA ASN A 241 30.39 -3.48 21.08
C ASN A 241 29.61 -4.69 20.58
N ASN A 242 28.28 -4.64 20.65
CA ASN A 242 27.41 -5.72 20.21
C ASN A 242 26.56 -5.30 19.00
N SER A 243 26.87 -5.87 17.84
CA SER A 243 26.03 -5.85 16.63
C SER A 243 25.47 -7.23 16.26
N GLY A 244 25.86 -8.27 17.00
CA GLY A 244 25.39 -9.65 16.86
C GLY A 244 24.47 -10.07 18.01
N GLN A 245 24.64 -11.28 18.51
CA GLN A 245 23.76 -11.87 19.53
C GLN A 245 24.52 -12.22 20.80
N LEU A 246 24.00 -11.74 21.94
CA LEU A 246 24.33 -12.22 23.28
C LEU A 246 23.16 -13.05 23.78
N LEU A 247 23.31 -14.37 23.74
CA LEU A 247 22.25 -15.31 24.09
C LEU A 247 22.43 -15.79 25.54
N GLY A 248 21.57 -15.32 26.43
CA GLY A 248 21.67 -15.52 27.88
C GLY A 248 21.95 -14.24 28.67
N THR A 249 22.19 -14.38 29.97
CA THR A 249 22.48 -13.25 30.87
C THR A 249 23.84 -12.61 30.54
N VAL A 250 23.95 -11.31 30.78
CA VAL A 250 25.19 -10.55 30.65
C VAL A 250 25.44 -9.83 31.96
N THR A 251 26.50 -10.21 32.66
CA THR A 251 26.92 -9.60 33.93
C THR A 251 28.30 -9.00 33.76
N THR A 252 28.41 -7.68 33.92
CA THR A 252 29.66 -6.91 33.78
C THR A 252 29.72 -5.80 34.82
N ASN A 253 30.89 -5.19 34.98
CA ASN A 253 31.10 -4.02 35.83
C ASN A 253 31.83 -2.93 35.04
N ASN A 254 31.40 -1.67 35.23
CA ASN A 254 32.02 -0.48 34.63
C ASN A 254 32.18 -0.53 33.10
N THR A 255 31.39 -1.35 32.40
CA THR A 255 31.53 -1.56 30.96
C THR A 255 30.77 -0.50 30.17
N GLU A 256 31.38 -0.01 29.10
CA GLU A 256 30.66 0.71 28.04
C GLU A 256 30.06 -0.30 27.06
N LEU A 257 28.76 -0.60 27.22
CA LEU A 257 28.03 -1.49 26.29
C LEU A 257 27.40 -0.66 25.18
N ASN A 258 27.89 -0.85 23.96
CA ASN A 258 27.38 -0.21 22.75
C ASN A 258 26.56 -1.21 21.93
N LEU A 259 25.32 -0.84 21.63
CA LEU A 259 24.39 -1.61 20.80
C LEU A 259 24.34 -0.98 19.41
N LEU A 260 24.64 -1.77 18.37
CA LEU A 260 24.81 -1.28 17.00
C LEU A 260 23.97 -2.08 15.98
N GLY A 261 23.48 -1.40 14.95
CA GLY A 261 22.75 -2.03 13.85
C GLY A 261 21.41 -2.66 14.26
N THR A 262 20.83 -3.44 13.35
CA THR A 262 19.44 -3.94 13.47
C THR A 262 19.33 -5.38 13.96
N VAL A 263 20.47 -6.04 14.23
CA VAL A 263 20.54 -7.46 14.61
C VAL A 263 21.00 -7.65 16.06
N ALA A 264 21.50 -6.57 16.70
CA ALA A 264 21.92 -6.58 18.08
C ALA A 264 20.83 -7.17 18.99
N ARG A 265 21.17 -8.21 19.74
CA ARG A 265 20.24 -8.92 20.62
C ARG A 265 20.88 -9.25 21.96
N ILE A 266 20.12 -9.08 23.04
CA ILE A 266 20.43 -9.59 24.38
C ILE A 266 19.17 -10.27 24.90
N SER A 267 19.20 -11.59 25.06
CA SER A 267 18.00 -12.38 25.39
C SER A 267 17.80 -12.62 26.89
N GLY A 268 18.86 -12.48 27.71
CA GLY A 268 18.79 -12.58 29.16
C GLY A 268 18.88 -11.23 29.86
N ALA A 269 18.80 -11.25 31.19
CA ALA A 269 18.97 -10.05 32.01
C ALA A 269 20.39 -9.48 31.83
N LEU A 270 20.48 -8.14 31.75
CA LEU A 270 21.73 -7.40 31.77
C LEU A 270 21.93 -6.75 33.13
N VAL A 271 23.08 -7.03 33.75
CA VAL A 271 23.57 -6.32 34.95
C VAL A 271 24.95 -5.76 34.64
N ASN A 272 25.04 -4.45 34.45
CA ASN A 272 26.27 -3.72 34.16
C ASN A 272 26.53 -2.65 35.24
N THR A 273 26.95 -3.09 36.42
CA THR A 273 27.08 -2.21 37.60
C THR A 273 28.13 -1.13 37.35
N GLY A 274 27.77 0.14 37.49
CA GLY A 274 28.70 1.26 37.26
C GLY A 274 28.94 1.61 35.78
N GLY A 275 28.53 0.75 34.84
CA GLY A 275 28.72 0.94 33.41
C GLY A 275 27.56 1.65 32.69
N SER A 276 27.69 1.82 31.37
CA SER A 276 26.70 2.45 30.51
C SER A 276 26.13 1.48 29.46
N VAL A 277 24.90 1.72 29.01
CA VAL A 277 24.28 1.04 27.87
C VAL A 277 23.88 2.10 26.85
N ASN A 278 24.40 1.99 25.63
CA ASN A 278 24.22 3.00 24.59
C ASN A 278 23.61 2.36 23.34
N VAL A 279 22.37 2.73 23.00
CA VAL A 279 21.75 2.42 21.72
C VAL A 279 22.19 3.46 20.70
N LEU A 280 23.12 3.10 19.82
CA LEU A 280 23.79 4.04 18.92
C LEU A 280 22.97 4.38 17.67
N ASN A 281 23.46 5.33 16.88
CA ASN A 281 22.83 5.74 15.62
C ASN A 281 22.71 4.55 14.65
N GLY A 282 21.52 4.36 14.08
CA GLY A 282 21.20 3.25 13.18
C GLY A 282 20.93 1.92 13.90
N ALA A 283 21.01 1.89 15.24
CA ALA A 283 20.63 0.72 16.01
C ALA A 283 19.11 0.61 16.12
N ASP A 284 18.59 -0.62 16.01
CA ASP A 284 17.20 -0.97 16.28
C ASP A 284 17.19 -2.14 17.27
N PHE A 285 17.03 -1.81 18.56
CA PHE A 285 17.18 -2.76 19.65
C PHE A 285 15.85 -3.01 20.37
N THR A 286 15.49 -4.27 20.57
CA THR A 286 14.30 -4.65 21.35
C THR A 286 14.71 -5.27 22.67
N THR A 287 14.13 -4.79 23.77
CA THR A 287 14.35 -5.37 25.10
C THR A 287 13.64 -6.71 25.22
N GLU A 288 14.38 -7.75 25.62
CA GLU A 288 13.83 -9.10 25.86
C GLU A 288 13.87 -9.51 27.36
N SER A 289 14.49 -8.68 28.21
CA SER A 289 14.61 -8.91 29.64
C SER A 289 14.89 -7.61 30.39
N THR A 290 15.21 -7.69 31.69
CA THR A 290 15.56 -6.53 32.52
C THR A 290 16.96 -6.00 32.22
N PHE A 291 17.13 -4.68 32.28
CA PHE A 291 18.41 -4.00 32.12
C PHE A 291 18.72 -3.22 33.39
N SER A 292 19.93 -3.37 33.92
CA SER A 292 20.44 -2.60 35.05
C SER A 292 21.83 -2.05 34.72
N SER A 293 21.99 -0.74 34.75
CA SER A 293 23.27 -0.05 34.51
C SER A 293 23.39 1.22 35.35
N ALA A 294 24.53 1.91 35.32
CA ALA A 294 24.61 3.25 35.89
C ALA A 294 23.87 4.27 35.01
N THR A 295 24.05 4.17 33.69
CA THR A 295 23.35 5.01 32.71
C THR A 295 22.83 4.20 31.53
N PHE A 296 21.76 4.68 30.90
CA PHE A 296 21.18 4.12 29.69
C PHE A 296 20.87 5.25 28.71
N GLY A 297 21.51 5.25 27.55
CA GLY A 297 21.34 6.25 26.50
C GLY A 297 20.73 5.67 25.22
N VAL A 298 19.68 6.30 24.71
CA VAL A 298 19.21 6.12 23.33
C VAL A 298 19.67 7.33 22.53
N ASN A 299 20.72 7.16 21.73
CA ASN A 299 21.34 8.26 21.00
C ASN A 299 20.49 8.69 19.81
N SER A 300 20.74 9.91 19.30
CA SER A 300 20.09 10.40 18.09
C SER A 300 20.30 9.41 16.92
N GLY A 301 19.20 9.07 16.23
CA GLY A 301 19.17 8.05 15.17
C GLY A 301 19.10 6.60 15.66
N GLY A 302 19.20 6.34 16.96
CA GLY A 302 18.98 5.02 17.57
C GLY A 302 17.51 4.80 17.94
N THR A 303 17.05 3.55 17.89
CA THR A 303 15.70 3.15 18.31
C THR A 303 15.74 2.05 19.36
N LEU A 304 15.10 2.32 20.50
CA LEU A 304 14.83 1.34 21.55
C LEU A 304 13.36 0.94 21.48
N ARG A 305 13.07 -0.35 21.32
CA ARG A 305 11.74 -0.95 21.39
C ARG A 305 11.56 -1.65 22.74
N VAL A 306 10.48 -1.32 23.43
CA VAL A 306 10.04 -2.13 24.57
C VAL A 306 9.44 -3.42 24.04
N GLY A 307 9.87 -4.56 24.58
CA GLY A 307 9.32 -5.87 24.21
C GLY A 307 7.81 -5.98 24.47
N SER A 308 7.20 -7.07 24.00
CA SER A 308 5.75 -7.33 24.19
C SER A 308 5.35 -7.50 25.65
N SER A 309 6.30 -7.80 26.53
CA SER A 309 6.14 -7.80 27.99
C SER A 309 6.81 -6.55 28.56
N ALA A 310 6.24 -5.99 29.63
CA ALA A 310 6.83 -4.84 30.29
C ALA A 310 8.16 -5.25 30.99
N HIS A 311 9.28 -4.74 30.49
CA HIS A 311 10.60 -4.95 31.08
C HIS A 311 11.04 -3.74 31.89
N THR A 312 11.76 -3.96 32.99
CA THR A 312 12.31 -2.90 33.83
C THR A 312 13.69 -2.46 33.32
N LEU A 313 13.85 -1.16 33.11
CA LEU A 313 15.06 -0.46 32.73
C LEU A 313 15.56 0.34 33.93
N THR A 314 16.54 -0.18 34.65
CA THR A 314 17.06 0.40 35.89
C THR A 314 18.35 1.15 35.63
N VAL A 315 18.39 2.42 36.04
CA VAL A 315 19.59 3.25 36.04
C VAL A 315 19.93 3.66 37.47
N SER A 316 21.14 3.38 37.92
CA SER A 316 21.56 3.66 39.31
C SER A 316 22.18 5.04 39.52
N SER A 317 22.56 5.74 38.44
CA SER A 317 23.07 7.11 38.54
C SER A 317 21.98 8.07 39.03
N ALA A 318 22.35 8.97 39.94
CA ALA A 318 21.47 10.04 40.41
C ALA A 318 21.38 11.24 39.44
N ALA A 319 22.14 11.22 38.34
CA ALA A 319 22.11 12.28 37.34
C ALA A 319 20.70 12.44 36.74
N ALA A 320 20.32 13.66 36.34
CA ALA A 320 19.01 13.91 35.73
C ALA A 320 18.80 13.15 34.41
N ASN A 321 19.89 12.90 33.69
CA ASN A 321 19.93 12.19 32.42
C ASN A 321 20.41 10.73 32.55
N ALA A 322 20.25 10.10 33.72
CA ALA A 322 20.68 8.72 33.95
C ALA A 322 20.09 7.76 32.91
N PHE A 323 18.79 7.85 32.65
CA PHE A 323 18.17 7.37 31.43
C PHE A 323 17.95 8.56 30.49
N SER A 324 18.54 8.53 29.29
CA SER A 324 18.40 9.60 28.30
C SER A 324 17.88 9.06 26.97
N ASN A 325 16.82 9.68 26.45
CA ASN A 325 16.26 9.37 25.13
C ASN A 325 16.40 10.56 24.19
N ALA A 326 17.47 10.57 23.40
CA ALA A 326 17.70 11.51 22.29
C ALA A 326 17.31 10.93 20.91
N GLY A 327 17.07 9.62 20.83
CA GLY A 327 16.60 8.91 19.64
C GLY A 327 15.09 8.66 19.66
N THR A 328 14.68 7.42 19.40
CA THR A 328 13.27 6.99 19.47
C THR A 328 13.09 5.90 20.52
N LEU A 329 12.22 6.14 21.51
CA LEU A 329 11.69 5.11 22.41
C LEU A 329 10.32 4.66 21.88
N ARG A 330 10.23 3.42 21.41
CA ARG A 330 9.00 2.84 20.87
C ARG A 330 8.31 1.96 21.91
N VAL A 331 7.05 2.28 22.19
CA VAL A 331 6.22 1.56 23.17
C VAL A 331 4.95 1.06 22.47
N GLY A 332 4.77 -0.26 22.42
CA GLY A 332 3.59 -0.86 21.79
C GLY A 332 2.28 -0.50 22.50
N GLU A 333 1.15 -0.71 21.82
CA GLU A 333 -0.17 -0.59 22.44
C GLU A 333 -0.27 -1.52 23.66
N GLY A 334 -0.76 -0.99 24.79
CA GLY A 334 -0.91 -1.76 26.04
C GLY A 334 0.41 -2.10 26.74
N VAL A 335 1.55 -1.69 26.18
CA VAL A 335 2.89 -1.91 26.77
C VAL A 335 3.30 -0.72 27.64
N VAL A 336 4.02 -1.00 28.73
CA VAL A 336 4.60 0.01 29.61
C VAL A 336 6.12 -0.10 29.62
N ALA A 337 6.81 1.00 29.30
CA ALA A 337 8.24 1.16 29.50
C ALA A 337 8.48 1.52 30.98
N ASN A 338 8.93 0.57 31.79
CA ASN A 338 9.20 0.80 33.21
C ASN A 338 10.64 1.27 33.40
N VAL A 339 10.83 2.56 33.64
CA VAL A 339 12.14 3.16 33.92
C VAL A 339 12.29 3.38 35.42
N VAL A 340 13.32 2.79 36.03
CA VAL A 340 13.65 3.01 37.45
C VAL A 340 14.88 3.92 37.51
N GLY A 341 14.72 5.11 38.12
CA GLY A 341 15.71 6.19 38.10
C GLY A 341 15.22 7.40 37.30
N ASN A 342 16.11 8.39 37.10
CA ASN A 342 15.76 9.64 36.43
C ASN A 342 15.74 9.48 34.90
N TYR A 343 14.74 10.07 34.25
CA TYR A 343 14.50 10.02 32.82
C TYR A 343 14.58 11.41 32.19
N THR A 344 15.32 11.55 31.09
CA THR A 344 15.32 12.74 30.24
C THR A 344 14.96 12.38 28.81
N GLN A 345 14.07 13.15 28.19
CA GLN A 345 13.69 13.01 26.78
C GLN A 345 14.05 14.27 26.00
N SER A 346 14.84 14.10 24.95
CA SER A 346 15.10 15.11 23.93
C SER A 346 14.75 14.67 22.51
N GLY A 347 14.51 13.37 22.30
CA GLY A 347 14.00 12.79 21.07
C GLY A 347 12.52 12.43 21.17
N ALA A 348 12.14 11.35 20.46
CA ALA A 348 10.76 10.93 20.30
C ALA A 348 10.36 9.78 21.23
N VAL A 349 9.13 9.83 21.74
CA VAL A 349 8.39 8.63 22.19
C VAL A 349 7.34 8.30 21.13
N ARG A 350 7.44 7.09 20.56
CA ARG A 350 6.48 6.58 19.57
C ARG A 350 5.61 5.52 20.22
N LEU A 351 4.31 5.79 20.37
CA LEU A 351 3.37 4.91 21.06
C LEU A 351 2.28 4.37 20.14
N GLY A 352 1.88 3.11 20.32
CA GLY A 352 0.64 2.58 19.74
C GLY A 352 -0.57 2.96 20.58
N ALA A 353 -1.70 3.29 19.95
CA ALA A 353 -2.95 3.58 20.66
C ALA A 353 -4.19 3.10 19.89
N SER A 354 -5.12 2.45 20.60
CA SER A 354 -6.45 2.07 20.07
C SER A 354 -7.59 2.66 20.90
N SER A 355 -7.38 3.02 22.15
CA SER A 355 -8.41 3.60 23.02
C SER A 355 -7.77 4.31 24.20
N VAL A 356 -8.57 5.04 24.97
CA VAL A 356 -8.14 5.58 26.28
C VAL A 356 -7.79 4.49 27.30
N GLY A 357 -8.13 3.21 27.03
CA GLY A 357 -7.76 2.08 27.87
C GLY A 357 -6.53 1.32 27.39
N SER A 358 -6.15 1.48 26.12
CA SER A 358 -5.11 0.67 25.48
C SER A 358 -4.21 1.53 24.60
N PHE A 359 -3.06 1.90 25.17
CA PHE A 359 -2.01 2.70 24.54
C PHE A 359 -0.66 2.47 25.22
N GLY A 360 0.43 2.78 24.52
CA GLY A 360 1.79 2.67 25.05
C GLY A 360 2.13 3.77 26.07
N ARG A 361 2.80 3.40 27.17
CA ARG A 361 3.13 4.31 28.28
C ARG A 361 4.60 4.25 28.68
N VAL A 362 5.13 5.36 29.17
CA VAL A 362 6.42 5.43 29.87
C VAL A 362 6.15 5.73 31.35
N ALA A 363 6.50 4.79 32.21
CA ALA A 363 6.35 4.92 33.67
C ALA A 363 7.74 5.09 34.31
N VAL A 364 8.00 6.27 34.85
CA VAL A 364 9.28 6.65 35.45
C VAL A 364 9.16 6.60 36.97
N GLN A 365 9.88 5.68 37.61
CA GLN A 365 10.07 5.62 39.06
C GLN A 365 11.26 6.51 39.45
N GLY A 366 11.06 7.83 39.33
CA GLY A 366 12.08 8.85 39.50
C GLY A 366 11.59 10.20 38.97
N ASN A 367 12.51 11.13 38.72
CA ASN A 367 12.17 12.40 38.07
C ASN A 367 12.16 12.25 36.54
N ALA A 368 11.26 12.96 35.85
CA ALA A 368 11.19 13.00 34.39
C ALA A 368 11.36 14.43 33.85
N ALA A 369 12.23 14.60 32.86
CA ALA A 369 12.45 15.88 32.20
C ALA A 369 12.27 15.77 30.68
N LEU A 370 11.29 16.49 30.12
CA LEU A 370 11.12 16.64 28.67
C LEU A 370 11.74 17.97 28.25
N THR A 371 12.76 17.91 27.39
CA THR A 371 13.42 19.12 26.87
C THR A 371 12.54 19.82 25.83
N SER A 372 12.98 20.99 25.36
CA SER A 372 12.29 21.75 24.30
C SER A 372 12.18 21.01 22.95
N THR A 373 12.99 19.98 22.73
CA THR A 373 12.99 19.17 21.51
C THR A 373 12.22 17.85 21.64
N ALA A 374 11.69 17.54 22.83
CA ALA A 374 10.98 16.29 23.06
C ALA A 374 9.68 16.20 22.24
N THR A 375 9.49 15.09 21.52
CA THR A 375 8.31 14.86 20.67
C THR A 375 7.58 13.55 20.98
N PHE A 376 6.34 13.48 20.53
CA PHE A 376 5.50 12.29 20.56
C PHE A 376 5.03 11.94 19.14
N PHE A 377 4.98 10.64 18.85
CA PHE A 377 4.33 10.11 17.66
C PHE A 377 3.29 9.05 18.07
N VAL A 378 2.03 9.23 17.69
CA VAL A 378 0.96 8.27 17.97
C VAL A 378 0.70 7.41 16.72
N ASP A 379 1.07 6.13 16.81
CA ASP A 379 0.62 5.10 15.87
C ASP A 379 -0.84 4.74 16.23
N VAL A 380 -1.81 5.37 15.54
CA VAL A 380 -3.24 5.08 15.72
C VAL A 380 -3.56 3.73 15.09
N ASN A 381 -3.96 2.75 15.91
CA ASN A 381 -4.21 1.39 15.45
C ASN A 381 -5.46 1.29 14.57
N ALA A 382 -5.44 0.31 13.66
CA ALA A 382 -6.44 0.14 12.62
C ALA A 382 -7.88 -0.03 13.16
N VAL A 383 -8.02 -0.65 14.34
CA VAL A 383 -9.27 -0.69 15.10
C VAL A 383 -9.04 0.15 16.34
N ASN A 384 -9.77 1.26 16.46
CA ASN A 384 -9.67 2.15 17.61
C ASN A 384 -11.03 2.75 17.95
N THR A 385 -11.18 3.19 19.20
CA THR A 385 -12.35 3.86 19.75
C THR A 385 -12.00 5.29 20.21
N LEU A 386 -11.00 5.91 19.57
CA LEU A 386 -10.56 7.26 19.89
C LEU A 386 -11.58 8.28 19.41
N ALA A 387 -11.83 9.32 20.19
CA ALA A 387 -12.80 10.37 19.88
C ALA A 387 -12.31 11.74 20.37
N ASP A 388 -12.79 12.81 19.74
CA ASP A 388 -12.47 14.19 20.13
C ASP A 388 -12.76 14.42 21.63
N GLY A 389 -11.82 15.10 22.28
CA GLY A 389 -11.88 15.42 23.70
C GLY A 389 -11.51 14.28 24.65
N GLN A 390 -11.29 13.05 24.16
CA GLN A 390 -10.72 11.98 24.95
C GLN A 390 -9.25 12.25 25.32
N VAL A 391 -8.77 11.57 26.36
CA VAL A 391 -7.42 11.78 26.90
C VAL A 391 -6.72 10.44 27.09
N LEU A 392 -5.55 10.28 26.48
CA LEU A 392 -4.59 9.23 26.80
C LEU A 392 -3.80 9.68 28.03
N ALA A 393 -4.27 9.29 29.22
CA ALA A 393 -3.74 9.79 30.49
C ALA A 393 -2.43 9.12 30.91
N GLY A 394 -1.39 9.90 31.17
CA GLY A 394 -0.09 9.43 31.62
C GLY A 394 0.68 8.65 30.55
N VAL A 395 0.76 9.19 29.34
CA VAL A 395 1.64 8.65 28.27
C VAL A 395 3.10 8.71 28.72
N VAL A 396 3.48 9.74 29.46
CA VAL A 396 4.68 9.74 30.31
C VAL A 396 4.24 10.09 31.73
N SER A 397 4.66 9.32 32.72
CA SER A 397 4.37 9.58 34.13
C SER A 397 5.62 9.43 34.98
N ALA A 398 5.71 10.23 36.04
CA ALA A 398 6.81 10.22 36.99
C ALA A 398 6.28 10.09 38.43
N THR A 399 6.94 9.27 39.26
CA THR A 399 6.68 9.23 40.70
C THR A 399 7.33 10.41 41.42
N GLY A 400 8.43 10.94 40.88
CA GLY A 400 9.09 12.18 41.32
C GLY A 400 8.54 13.40 40.59
N THR A 401 9.37 14.42 40.36
CA THR A 401 8.96 15.63 39.64
C THR A 401 8.96 15.40 38.12
N LEU A 402 7.94 15.92 37.43
CA LEU A 402 7.95 16.03 35.97
C LEU A 402 8.13 17.49 35.54
N THR A 403 9.17 17.76 34.76
CA THR A 403 9.37 19.07 34.10
C THR A 403 9.18 18.93 32.59
N ASN A 404 8.27 19.70 32.00
CA ASN A 404 8.01 19.68 30.57
C ASN A 404 8.31 21.05 29.94
N SER A 405 9.38 21.13 29.15
CA SER A 405 9.76 22.32 28.37
C SER A 405 9.44 22.18 26.88
N ALA A 406 8.76 21.10 26.47
CA ALA A 406 8.39 20.87 25.08
C ALA A 406 7.26 21.79 24.62
N SER A 407 7.19 22.03 23.32
CA SER A 407 6.06 22.75 22.69
C SER A 407 4.75 21.99 22.84
N THR A 408 3.62 22.68 22.91
CA THR A 408 2.28 22.05 22.88
C THR A 408 1.97 21.36 21.54
N ASN A 409 2.70 21.72 20.48
CA ASN A 409 2.59 21.12 19.13
C ASN A 409 3.64 20.02 18.90
N ASN A 410 4.16 19.41 19.95
CA ASN A 410 5.19 18.38 19.86
C ASN A 410 4.65 16.98 19.56
N VAL A 411 3.38 16.86 19.16
CA VAL A 411 2.71 15.58 18.90
C VAL A 411 2.35 15.50 17.42
N SER A 412 2.58 14.32 16.84
CA SER A 412 2.17 13.96 15.48
C SER A 412 1.59 12.55 15.50
N ASP A 413 0.86 12.16 14.46
CA ASP A 413 0.20 10.86 14.42
C ASP A 413 0.06 10.31 12.98
N SER A 414 -0.48 9.10 12.88
CA SER A 414 -0.68 8.38 11.62
C SER A 414 -2.11 8.48 11.04
N SER A 415 -3.00 9.32 11.58
CA SER A 415 -4.40 9.47 11.16
C SER A 415 -4.66 10.76 10.39
N ALA A 416 -5.64 10.72 9.46
CA ALA A 416 -6.12 11.91 8.76
C ALA A 416 -7.31 12.60 9.47
N LEU A 417 -7.91 11.95 10.47
CA LEU A 417 -9.13 12.43 11.15
C LEU A 417 -8.91 12.87 12.59
N PHE A 418 -7.79 12.46 13.19
CA PHE A 418 -7.41 12.83 14.54
C PHE A 418 -6.15 13.68 14.51
N ASN A 419 -6.05 14.56 15.50
CA ASN A 419 -4.82 15.22 15.91
C ASN A 419 -4.66 14.97 17.42
N PHE A 420 -3.46 15.21 17.93
CA PHE A 420 -3.21 15.08 19.37
C PHE A 420 -2.48 16.32 19.88
N THR A 421 -2.78 16.70 21.13
CA THR A 421 -2.07 17.78 21.83
C THR A 421 -1.54 17.29 23.14
N SER A 422 -0.30 17.64 23.49
CA SER A 422 0.28 17.29 24.78
C SER A 422 -0.20 18.25 25.88
N VAL A 423 -0.53 17.70 27.04
CA VAL A 423 -0.96 18.45 28.21
C VAL A 423 -0.22 17.92 29.43
N THR A 424 0.46 18.80 30.16
CA THR A 424 1.10 18.43 31.44
C THR A 424 0.06 18.47 32.56
N ASN A 425 -0.10 17.36 33.27
CA ASN A 425 -1.05 17.18 34.35
C ASN A 425 -0.32 16.64 35.60
N GLY A 426 0.11 17.56 36.47
CA GLY A 426 0.94 17.22 37.63
C GLY A 426 2.25 16.55 37.19
N ASN A 427 2.50 15.34 37.68
CA ASN A 427 3.69 14.56 37.34
C ASN A 427 3.50 13.65 36.10
N ALA A 428 2.56 13.99 35.23
CA ALA A 428 2.26 13.24 34.01
C ALA A 428 2.13 14.15 32.78
N VAL A 429 2.38 13.58 31.61
CA VAL A 429 2.01 14.14 30.31
C VAL A 429 0.91 13.28 29.71
N ASP A 430 -0.22 13.93 29.45
CA ASP A 430 -1.39 13.37 28.80
C ASP A 430 -1.40 13.76 27.32
N LEU A 431 -1.98 12.92 26.46
CA LEU A 431 -2.27 13.29 25.06
C LEU A 431 -3.77 13.40 24.87
N ARG A 432 -4.26 14.61 24.57
CA ARG A 432 -5.67 14.86 24.29
C ARG A 432 -5.93 14.65 22.81
N VAL A 433 -6.94 13.83 22.50
CA VAL A 433 -7.43 13.60 21.15
C VAL A 433 -8.21 14.84 20.70
N ALA A 434 -7.91 15.32 19.51
CA ALA A 434 -8.62 16.39 18.82
C ALA A 434 -9.15 15.86 17.49
N ALA A 435 -10.37 16.21 17.11
CA ALA A 435 -10.79 16.03 15.71
C ALA A 435 -9.94 16.91 14.79
N ALA A 436 -9.54 16.40 13.63
CA ALA A 436 -8.94 17.23 12.60
C ALA A 436 -9.95 18.31 12.15
N GLY A 437 -9.60 19.60 12.28
CA GLY A 437 -10.23 20.68 11.53
C GLY A 437 -10.97 21.83 12.21
N PHE A 438 -11.23 21.93 13.54
CA PHE A 438 -11.95 23.13 14.08
C PHE A 438 -11.81 23.40 15.59
N PRO A 439 -11.86 24.68 16.07
CA PRO A 439 -11.76 25.97 15.37
C PRO A 439 -10.36 26.60 15.52
N GLY A 440 -9.78 27.02 14.38
CA GLY A 440 -8.61 27.92 14.37
C GLY A 440 -7.33 27.38 13.74
N GLY A 441 -7.33 26.20 13.13
CA GLY A 441 -6.12 25.68 12.48
C GLY A 441 -6.40 24.54 11.50
N SER A 442 -5.76 24.66 10.33
CA SER A 442 -5.54 23.72 9.22
C SER A 442 -6.75 23.10 8.50
N GLY A 443 -6.68 23.08 7.16
CA GLY A 443 -7.71 22.59 6.24
C GLY A 443 -7.86 21.07 6.20
N ASP A 444 -8.04 20.45 7.36
CA ASP A 444 -8.17 19.00 7.56
C ASP A 444 -9.59 18.65 8.06
N GLY A 445 -10.13 17.47 7.70
CA GLY A 445 -11.53 17.06 7.93
C GLY A 445 -12.26 16.65 6.63
N ILE A 446 -13.46 16.03 6.71
CA ILE A 446 -14.12 15.46 5.51
C ILE A 446 -14.64 16.57 4.60
N VAL A 447 -15.24 17.64 5.13
CA VAL A 447 -15.70 18.78 4.32
C VAL A 447 -14.55 19.50 3.59
N PRO A 448 -13.44 19.91 4.25
CA PRO A 448 -12.28 20.45 3.55
C PRO A 448 -11.72 19.49 2.49
N ALA A 449 -11.64 18.19 2.78
CA ALA A 449 -11.12 17.18 1.86
C ALA A 449 -11.93 17.11 0.56
N VAL A 450 -13.27 17.15 0.61
CA VAL A 450 -14.11 17.14 -0.61
C VAL A 450 -14.00 18.44 -1.41
N ILE A 451 -13.91 19.60 -0.75
CA ILE A 451 -13.78 20.91 -1.42
C ILE A 451 -12.42 21.01 -2.13
N GLN A 452 -11.33 20.68 -1.43
CA GLN A 452 -9.97 20.73 -1.99
C GLN A 452 -9.78 19.79 -3.19
N ASN A 453 -10.52 18.69 -3.23
CA ASN A 453 -10.46 17.70 -4.32
C ASN A 453 -11.55 17.89 -5.39
N GLY A 454 -12.32 18.99 -5.34
CA GLY A 454 -13.28 19.36 -6.37
C GLY A 454 -14.62 18.63 -6.35
N LEU A 455 -14.93 17.86 -5.29
CA LEU A 455 -16.20 17.15 -5.11
C LEU A 455 -17.23 18.02 -4.35
N ASN A 456 -17.53 19.21 -4.88
CA ASN A 456 -18.37 20.19 -4.19
C ASN A 456 -19.80 19.70 -3.93
N THR A 457 -20.35 18.84 -4.80
CA THR A 457 -21.69 18.24 -4.63
C THR A 457 -21.74 17.16 -3.54
N GLY A 458 -20.58 16.74 -3.02
CA GLY A 458 -20.45 15.84 -1.87
C GLY A 458 -20.49 16.54 -0.51
N VAL A 459 -20.39 17.88 -0.45
CA VAL A 459 -20.35 18.65 0.81
C VAL A 459 -21.51 18.36 1.77
N PRO A 460 -22.78 18.25 1.32
CA PRO A 460 -23.89 17.92 2.21
C PRO A 460 -23.71 16.56 2.92
N ILE A 461 -23.13 15.57 2.24
CA ILE A 461 -22.84 14.25 2.81
C ILE A 461 -21.63 14.31 3.73
N ALA A 462 -20.56 14.97 3.29
CA ALA A 462 -19.37 15.19 4.11
C ALA A 462 -19.72 15.86 5.46
N THR A 463 -20.67 16.80 5.46
CA THR A 463 -21.15 17.48 6.67
C THR A 463 -21.82 16.52 7.65
N VAL A 464 -22.60 15.55 7.14
CA VAL A 464 -23.22 14.50 7.98
C VAL A 464 -22.14 13.58 8.56
N LEU A 465 -21.17 13.18 7.74
CA LEU A 465 -20.05 12.31 8.15
C LEU A 465 -19.15 13.00 9.19
N ASP A 466 -18.82 14.27 9.02
CA ASP A 466 -18.11 15.09 10.01
C ASP A 466 -18.89 15.18 11.33
N GLY A 467 -20.21 15.12 11.29
CA GLY A 467 -21.04 14.98 12.49
C GLY A 467 -20.76 13.69 13.26
N TYR A 468 -20.64 12.56 12.57
CA TYR A 468 -20.34 11.26 13.17
C TYR A 468 -18.89 11.17 13.69
N VAL A 469 -17.92 11.75 12.97
CA VAL A 469 -16.53 11.83 13.45
C VAL A 469 -16.44 12.64 14.76
N ARG A 470 -17.21 13.73 14.87
CA ARG A 470 -17.26 14.57 16.09
C ARG A 470 -18.06 13.96 17.24
N GLY A 471 -19.10 13.20 16.93
CA GLY A 471 -20.04 12.66 17.94
C GLY A 471 -19.46 11.54 18.81
N GLY A 472 -18.29 11.00 18.46
CA GLY A 472 -17.69 9.85 19.14
C GLY A 472 -18.45 8.55 18.85
N THR A 473 -18.15 7.50 19.62
CA THR A 473 -18.75 6.18 19.43
C THR A 473 -20.25 6.22 19.68
N THR A 474 -21.00 5.72 18.72
CA THR A 474 -22.46 5.62 18.75
C THR A 474 -22.95 4.26 19.26
N GLY A 475 -22.08 3.24 19.30
CA GLY A 475 -22.47 1.85 19.53
C GLY A 475 -23.24 1.23 18.35
N THR A 476 -23.24 1.91 17.20
CA THR A 476 -23.92 1.48 15.98
C THR A 476 -22.90 1.18 14.88
N ASP A 477 -23.38 0.71 13.73
CA ASP A 477 -22.54 0.45 12.55
C ASP A 477 -21.79 1.71 12.04
N TRP A 478 -22.17 2.92 12.46
CA TRP A 478 -21.40 4.15 12.19
C TRP A 478 -19.99 4.12 12.74
N ASP A 479 -19.74 3.39 13.83
CA ASP A 479 -18.41 3.31 14.43
C ASP A 479 -17.44 2.65 13.43
N ALA A 480 -17.88 1.59 12.75
CA ALA A 480 -17.09 0.94 11.70
C ALA A 480 -16.85 1.85 10.48
N VAL A 481 -17.81 2.72 10.15
CA VAL A 481 -17.69 3.70 9.06
C VAL A 481 -16.66 4.78 9.41
N VAL A 482 -16.75 5.36 10.60
CA VAL A 482 -15.81 6.38 11.07
C VAL A 482 -14.40 5.79 11.15
N THR A 483 -14.25 4.57 11.66
CA THR A 483 -12.96 3.87 11.65
C THR A 483 -12.41 3.70 10.23
N ALA A 484 -13.22 3.22 9.27
CA ALA A 484 -12.77 3.03 7.89
C ALA A 484 -12.39 4.36 7.20
N LEU A 485 -13.09 5.46 7.51
CA LEU A 485 -12.72 6.79 7.03
C LEU A 485 -11.41 7.28 7.66
N GLY A 486 -11.19 6.97 8.94
CA GLY A 486 -9.96 7.31 9.68
C GLY A 486 -8.71 6.57 9.20
N GLN A 487 -8.88 5.46 8.47
CA GLN A 487 -7.81 4.67 7.85
C GLN A 487 -7.32 5.25 6.51
N LEU A 488 -8.02 6.23 5.94
CA LEU A 488 -7.68 6.77 4.63
C LEU A 488 -6.45 7.71 4.73
N PRO A 489 -5.39 7.47 3.94
CA PRO A 489 -4.10 8.12 4.16
C PRO A 489 -4.02 9.55 3.60
N THR A 490 -4.96 9.95 2.73
CA THR A 490 -4.96 11.27 2.10
C THR A 490 -6.35 11.89 2.02
N ASN A 491 -6.42 13.22 1.98
CA ASN A 491 -7.66 13.96 1.73
C ASN A 491 -8.33 13.56 0.40
N ARG A 492 -7.55 13.12 -0.60
CA ARG A 492 -8.09 12.60 -1.86
C ARG A 492 -8.83 11.28 -1.68
N ASP A 493 -8.29 10.39 -0.85
CA ASP A 493 -8.93 9.10 -0.55
C ASP A 493 -10.22 9.30 0.26
N VAL A 494 -10.21 10.24 1.21
CA VAL A 494 -11.42 10.67 1.93
C VAL A 494 -12.47 11.22 0.97
N ALA A 495 -12.09 12.12 0.05
CA ALA A 495 -13.02 12.64 -0.96
C ALA A 495 -13.57 11.52 -1.87
N ALA A 496 -12.73 10.54 -2.24
CA ALA A 496 -13.17 9.39 -3.00
C ALA A 496 -14.16 8.51 -2.24
N ALA A 497 -13.95 8.28 -0.94
CA ALA A 497 -14.90 7.57 -0.08
C ALA A 497 -16.24 8.30 0.00
N VAL A 498 -16.25 9.64 0.15
CA VAL A 498 -17.48 10.45 0.06
C VAL A 498 -18.17 10.24 -1.29
N GLY A 499 -17.42 10.30 -2.40
CA GLY A 499 -17.94 10.02 -3.74
C GLY A 499 -18.65 8.67 -3.86
N GLN A 500 -18.07 7.62 -3.27
CA GLN A 500 -18.65 6.27 -3.23
C GLN A 500 -19.92 6.17 -2.37
N MET A 501 -20.11 7.08 -1.41
CA MET A 501 -21.29 7.15 -0.53
C MET A 501 -22.43 8.02 -1.09
N MET A 502 -22.18 8.81 -2.13
CA MET A 502 -23.20 9.67 -2.76
C MET A 502 -24.31 8.86 -3.44
N PRO A 503 -25.52 9.43 -3.62
CA PRO A 503 -26.61 8.80 -4.37
C PRO A 503 -26.20 8.31 -5.77
N SER A 504 -26.94 7.34 -6.30
CA SER A 504 -26.67 6.68 -7.58
C SER A 504 -26.25 7.67 -8.68
N LEU A 505 -25.10 7.39 -9.31
CA LEU A 505 -24.49 8.21 -10.36
C LEU A 505 -24.37 9.71 -10.02
N HIS A 506 -24.25 10.06 -8.74
CA HIS A 506 -24.18 11.44 -8.23
C HIS A 506 -25.38 12.28 -8.69
N ALA A 507 -26.59 11.75 -8.50
CA ALA A 507 -27.86 12.35 -8.91
C ALA A 507 -28.13 12.43 -10.43
N ASN A 508 -27.27 11.81 -11.27
CA ASN A 508 -27.43 11.77 -12.73
C ASN A 508 -28.29 10.61 -13.26
N ALA A 509 -28.75 9.70 -12.40
CA ALA A 509 -29.55 8.54 -12.81
C ALA A 509 -30.80 8.94 -13.62
N GLY A 510 -31.54 9.97 -13.19
CA GLY A 510 -32.70 10.49 -13.93
C GLY A 510 -32.37 11.07 -15.31
N LEU A 511 -31.18 11.66 -15.50
CA LEU A 511 -30.73 12.13 -16.81
C LEU A 511 -30.41 10.96 -17.75
N ALA A 512 -29.71 9.94 -17.24
CA ALA A 512 -29.42 8.73 -18.02
C ALA A 512 -30.72 8.01 -18.44
N LEU A 513 -31.72 7.96 -17.55
CA LEU A 513 -33.04 7.39 -17.84
C LEU A 513 -33.82 8.15 -18.92
N LEU A 514 -33.76 9.49 -18.93
CA LEU A 514 -34.31 10.30 -20.03
C LEU A 514 -33.65 9.97 -21.38
N LEU A 515 -32.31 9.84 -21.40
CA LEU A 515 -31.58 9.50 -22.63
C LEU A 515 -31.88 8.07 -23.10
N HIS A 516 -32.04 7.13 -22.16
CA HIS A 516 -32.48 5.75 -22.44
C HIS A 516 -33.82 5.74 -23.19
N GLY A 517 -34.84 6.39 -22.64
CA GLY A 517 -36.16 6.49 -23.27
C GLY A 517 -36.14 7.22 -24.61
N ALA A 518 -35.25 8.21 -24.78
CA ALA A 518 -35.11 8.98 -26.03
C ALA A 518 -34.41 8.23 -27.18
N SER A 519 -33.77 7.09 -26.91
CA SER A 519 -33.03 6.31 -27.92
C SER A 519 -33.90 5.79 -29.08
N THR A 520 -35.22 5.77 -28.89
CA THR A 520 -36.22 5.39 -29.91
C THR A 520 -36.78 6.59 -30.66
N GLY A 521 -36.51 7.84 -30.24
CA GLY A 521 -37.01 9.04 -30.92
C GLY A 521 -36.55 9.13 -32.38
N THR A 522 -35.29 8.80 -32.66
CA THR A 522 -34.74 8.75 -34.03
C THR A 522 -35.33 7.62 -34.88
N ALA A 523 -36.02 6.64 -34.27
CA ALA A 523 -36.74 5.58 -34.98
C ALA A 523 -38.04 6.01 -35.64
N ILE A 524 -38.67 7.02 -35.05
CA ILE A 524 -40.01 7.45 -35.44
C ILE A 524 -39.92 8.75 -36.25
N GLU A 525 -38.95 9.62 -35.96
CA GLU A 525 -38.61 10.76 -36.83
C GLU A 525 -38.37 10.33 -38.29
N GLN A 526 -37.74 9.16 -38.50
CA GLN A 526 -37.55 8.53 -39.82
C GLN A 526 -38.86 8.31 -40.59
N GLN A 527 -40.00 8.11 -39.92
CA GLN A 527 -41.30 7.94 -40.59
C GLN A 527 -41.87 9.24 -41.14
N ARG A 528 -41.41 10.38 -40.60
CA ARG A 528 -41.80 11.72 -41.02
C ARG A 528 -40.98 12.19 -42.23
N GLU A 529 -39.79 11.64 -42.45
CA GLU A 529 -38.87 12.01 -43.56
C GLU A 529 -39.25 11.35 -44.89
N LEU A 530 -40.05 10.27 -44.87
CA LEU A 530 -40.48 9.54 -46.07
C LEU A 530 -41.57 10.32 -46.84
N THR A 531 -41.17 11.23 -47.73
CA THR A 531 -42.03 11.75 -48.80
C THR A 531 -41.66 11.09 -50.11
N GLY A 532 -42.63 10.41 -50.73
CA GLY A 532 -42.48 9.71 -52.00
C GLY A 532 -43.19 8.37 -51.97
N GLN A 533 -44.17 8.22 -52.85
CA GLN A 533 -45.03 7.05 -53.06
C GLN A 533 -44.34 5.73 -52.72
N SER A 534 -44.86 5.01 -51.72
CA SER A 534 -44.74 3.55 -51.72
C SER A 534 -45.49 3.06 -52.95
N GLY A 535 -44.82 2.27 -53.80
CA GLY A 535 -45.45 1.61 -54.93
C GLY A 535 -46.64 0.78 -54.43
N GLY A 536 -47.81 1.04 -55.00
CA GLY A 536 -49.09 0.57 -54.49
C GLY A 536 -50.11 1.69 -54.65
N SER A 537 -50.64 1.83 -55.86
CA SER A 537 -51.56 2.88 -56.29
C SER A 537 -52.98 2.75 -55.70
N GLU A 538 -53.11 2.59 -54.38
CA GLU A 538 -54.40 2.70 -53.69
C GLU A 538 -54.25 3.41 -52.34
N ALA A 539 -55.10 4.41 -52.10
CA ALA A 539 -55.26 5.01 -50.78
C ALA A 539 -55.69 3.94 -49.78
N GLY A 540 -54.84 3.61 -48.80
CA GLY A 540 -55.16 2.60 -47.77
C GLY A 540 -54.03 1.66 -47.34
N GLY A 541 -52.83 1.78 -47.91
CA GLY A 541 -51.69 0.88 -47.68
C GLY A 541 -51.29 0.69 -46.21
N ARG A 542 -51.00 -0.56 -45.84
CA ARG A 542 -50.52 -0.95 -44.51
C ARG A 542 -49.04 -1.27 -44.59
N SER A 543 -48.28 -0.97 -43.54
CA SER A 543 -46.91 -1.44 -43.44
C SER A 543 -46.52 -1.88 -42.04
N LEU A 544 -45.71 -2.93 -41.98
CA LEU A 544 -45.04 -3.43 -40.79
C LEU A 544 -43.59 -3.00 -40.83
N TRP A 545 -43.00 -2.70 -39.69
CA TRP A 545 -41.58 -2.41 -39.59
C TRP A 545 -40.97 -2.92 -38.29
N VAL A 546 -39.68 -3.24 -38.36
CA VAL A 546 -38.86 -3.66 -37.21
C VAL A 546 -37.52 -2.94 -37.29
N LYS A 547 -37.00 -2.56 -36.13
CA LYS A 547 -35.81 -1.73 -36.00
C LYS A 547 -34.99 -2.10 -34.76
N PRO A 548 -33.90 -2.88 -34.90
CA PRO A 548 -32.85 -2.94 -33.88
C PRO A 548 -32.17 -1.58 -33.70
N ILE A 549 -31.80 -1.29 -32.45
CA ILE A 549 -31.17 -0.03 -32.02
C ILE A 549 -29.95 -0.34 -31.15
N GLY A 550 -28.85 0.36 -31.43
CA GLY A 550 -27.67 0.44 -30.57
C GLY A 550 -27.34 1.90 -30.28
N GLY A 551 -27.12 2.23 -29.01
CA GLY A 551 -26.85 3.59 -28.55
C GLY A 551 -25.66 3.64 -27.60
N TRP A 552 -24.89 4.72 -27.68
CA TRP A 552 -23.74 4.99 -26.82
C TRP A 552 -23.72 6.45 -26.40
N VAL A 553 -23.79 6.67 -25.08
CA VAL A 553 -23.69 7.99 -24.47
C VAL A 553 -22.40 8.08 -23.68
N GLN A 554 -21.66 9.15 -23.92
CA GLN A 554 -20.56 9.62 -23.10
C GLN A 554 -20.97 10.98 -22.51
N GLN A 555 -21.05 11.04 -21.19
CA GLN A 555 -21.23 12.28 -20.45
C GLN A 555 -19.96 12.53 -19.64
N ASP A 556 -19.24 13.60 -19.97
CA ASP A 556 -18.04 14.02 -19.27
C ASP A 556 -18.40 14.76 -17.97
N ALA A 557 -17.43 14.87 -17.06
CA ALA A 557 -17.58 15.65 -15.84
C ALA A 557 -17.72 17.15 -16.15
N VAL A 558 -18.61 17.82 -15.41
CA VAL A 558 -18.84 19.27 -15.53
C VAL A 558 -18.93 19.88 -14.14
N ASP A 559 -18.19 20.97 -13.92
CA ASP A 559 -18.16 21.73 -12.65
C ASP A 559 -17.95 20.86 -11.40
N GLY A 560 -17.06 19.86 -11.50
CA GLY A 560 -16.71 18.95 -10.40
C GLY A 560 -17.71 17.82 -10.16
N VAL A 561 -18.77 17.71 -10.96
CA VAL A 561 -19.71 16.59 -10.90
C VAL A 561 -19.29 15.48 -11.85
N SER A 562 -19.24 14.26 -11.33
CA SER A 562 -18.84 13.05 -12.06
C SER A 562 -19.70 12.79 -13.31
N GLY A 563 -19.04 12.34 -14.39
CA GLY A 563 -19.68 11.89 -15.62
C GLY A 563 -20.19 10.45 -15.59
N TYR A 564 -20.65 9.94 -16.73
CA TYR A 564 -21.05 8.54 -16.91
C TYR A 564 -20.95 8.08 -18.37
N LYS A 565 -20.87 6.76 -18.57
CA LYS A 565 -21.06 6.07 -19.85
C LYS A 565 -22.36 5.30 -19.82
N MET A 566 -23.09 5.28 -20.94
CA MET A 566 -24.26 4.42 -21.11
C MET A 566 -24.20 3.71 -22.45
N GLY A 567 -24.40 2.39 -22.42
CA GLY A 567 -24.65 1.58 -23.61
C GLY A 567 -26.09 1.11 -23.63
N THR A 568 -26.79 1.31 -24.74
CA THR A 568 -28.19 0.93 -24.94
C THR A 568 -28.30 -0.05 -26.10
N THR A 569 -29.05 -1.12 -25.92
CA THR A 569 -29.46 -2.01 -27.01
C THR A 569 -30.96 -2.24 -26.92
N GLY A 570 -31.59 -2.43 -28.07
CA GLY A 570 -33.02 -2.67 -28.09
C GLY A 570 -33.57 -3.00 -29.45
N ILE A 571 -34.87 -3.29 -29.46
CA ILE A 571 -35.63 -3.55 -30.67
C ILE A 571 -36.98 -2.83 -30.56
N VAL A 572 -37.38 -2.20 -31.64
CA VAL A 572 -38.68 -1.55 -31.77
C VAL A 572 -39.36 -2.09 -33.01
N GLY A 573 -40.63 -2.44 -32.90
CA GLY A 573 -41.46 -2.86 -34.03
C GLY A 573 -42.79 -2.14 -34.01
N GLY A 574 -43.38 -1.97 -35.19
CA GLY A 574 -44.65 -1.26 -35.28
C GLY A 574 -45.37 -1.47 -36.60
N VAL A 575 -46.62 -1.04 -36.62
CA VAL A 575 -47.50 -1.05 -37.78
C VAL A 575 -47.95 0.36 -38.08
N GLN A 576 -48.22 0.65 -39.33
CA GLN A 576 -48.77 1.93 -39.75
C GLN A 576 -49.69 1.81 -40.95
N ARG A 577 -50.53 2.83 -41.12
CA ARG A 577 -51.53 2.89 -42.17
C ARG A 577 -51.67 4.31 -42.71
N ASP A 578 -51.78 4.41 -44.02
CA ASP A 578 -52.25 5.63 -44.69
C ASP A 578 -53.78 5.64 -44.69
N LEU A 579 -54.39 6.58 -43.98
CA LEU A 579 -55.84 6.73 -43.90
C LEU A 579 -56.40 7.43 -45.15
N ASN A 580 -55.62 8.33 -45.73
CA ASN A 580 -55.88 9.05 -46.98
C ASN A 580 -54.54 9.59 -47.52
N ALA A 581 -54.57 10.30 -48.64
CA ALA A 581 -53.36 10.85 -49.29
C ALA A 581 -52.53 11.80 -48.40
N GLY A 582 -53.12 12.38 -47.35
CA GLY A 582 -52.46 13.34 -46.46
C GLY A 582 -52.23 12.84 -45.03
N THR A 583 -52.77 11.68 -44.63
CA THR A 583 -52.82 11.26 -43.22
C THR A 583 -52.24 9.86 -43.02
N ARG A 584 -51.21 9.76 -42.18
CA ARG A 584 -50.60 8.50 -41.75
C ARG A 584 -50.67 8.38 -40.24
N LEU A 585 -51.07 7.22 -39.75
CA LEU A 585 -51.01 6.86 -38.32
C LEU A 585 -50.21 5.59 -38.12
N GLY A 586 -49.44 5.53 -37.04
CA GLY A 586 -48.65 4.38 -36.68
C GLY A 586 -48.58 4.15 -35.19
N PHE A 587 -48.35 2.89 -34.83
CA PHE A 587 -48.25 2.41 -33.47
C PHE A 587 -47.08 1.42 -33.37
N GLY A 588 -46.35 1.45 -32.27
CA GLY A 588 -45.20 0.59 -32.05
C GLY A 588 -45.00 0.19 -30.59
N LEU A 589 -44.22 -0.88 -30.43
CA LEU A 589 -43.75 -1.38 -29.16
C LEU A 589 -42.22 -1.50 -29.21
N GLY A 590 -41.57 -1.08 -28.13
CA GLY A 590 -40.12 -1.14 -27.96
C GLY A 590 -39.73 -1.90 -26.71
N TYR A 591 -38.61 -2.63 -26.79
CA TYR A 591 -37.92 -3.17 -25.64
C TYR A 591 -36.47 -2.67 -25.65
N LEU A 592 -36.05 -2.06 -24.54
CA LEU A 592 -34.75 -1.41 -24.40
C LEU A 592 -34.03 -1.93 -23.17
N LYS A 593 -32.73 -2.13 -23.29
CA LYS A 593 -31.84 -2.47 -22.19
C LYS A 593 -30.63 -1.56 -22.20
N SER A 594 -30.28 -1.00 -21.04
CA SER A 594 -29.08 -0.19 -20.87
C SER A 594 -28.27 -0.56 -19.66
N THR A 595 -26.96 -0.38 -19.77
CA THR A 595 -26.03 -0.34 -18.65
C THR A 595 -25.45 1.06 -18.57
N VAL A 596 -25.45 1.64 -17.36
CA VAL A 596 -24.88 2.94 -17.05
C VAL A 596 -23.76 2.75 -16.04
N ASP A 597 -22.53 3.13 -16.41
CA ASP A 597 -21.36 3.06 -15.54
C ASP A 597 -20.90 4.49 -15.22
N GLY A 598 -20.78 4.82 -13.94
CA GLY A 598 -20.28 6.11 -13.48
C GLY A 598 -18.79 6.31 -13.80
N GLN A 599 -18.35 7.57 -13.81
CA GLN A 599 -16.94 7.95 -13.98
C GLN A 599 -16.44 8.75 -12.78
N ASP A 600 -15.15 9.04 -12.73
CA ASP A 600 -14.54 9.87 -11.69
C ASP A 600 -14.87 9.37 -10.27
N PHE A 601 -15.39 10.24 -9.40
CA PHE A 601 -15.80 9.89 -8.04
C PHE A 601 -17.04 8.98 -7.99
N ALA A 602 -17.77 8.82 -9.09
CA ALA A 602 -18.86 7.86 -9.25
C ALA A 602 -18.41 6.54 -9.93
N GLY A 603 -17.09 6.32 -10.11
CA GLY A 603 -16.55 5.18 -10.87
C GLY A 603 -16.92 3.79 -10.34
N SER A 604 -17.35 3.68 -9.08
CA SER A 604 -17.84 2.44 -8.47
C SER A 604 -19.37 2.29 -8.52
N HIS A 605 -20.08 3.21 -9.19
CA HIS A 605 -21.52 3.20 -9.32
C HIS A 605 -21.92 2.61 -10.67
N ARG A 606 -22.95 1.75 -10.67
CA ARG A 606 -23.51 1.14 -11.88
C ARG A 606 -25.01 1.05 -11.78
N SER A 607 -25.70 1.21 -12.90
CA SER A 607 -27.14 0.97 -13.00
C SER A 607 -27.50 0.18 -14.25
N GLY A 608 -28.40 -0.79 -14.10
CA GLY A 608 -29.06 -1.50 -15.19
C GLY A 608 -30.47 -0.97 -15.36
N ILE A 609 -30.89 -0.77 -16.62
CA ILE A 609 -32.22 -0.27 -16.96
C ILE A 609 -32.83 -1.23 -17.98
N GLU A 610 -34.03 -1.72 -17.70
CA GLU A 610 -34.81 -2.52 -18.64
C GLU A 610 -36.18 -1.88 -18.81
N SER A 611 -36.57 -1.60 -20.06
CA SER A 611 -37.79 -0.86 -20.34
C SER A 611 -38.63 -1.46 -21.45
N ALA A 612 -39.95 -1.35 -21.27
CA ALA A 612 -40.95 -1.55 -22.30
C ALA A 612 -41.54 -0.18 -22.69
N GLN A 613 -41.65 0.07 -23.99
CA GLN A 613 -42.10 1.36 -24.51
C GLN A 613 -43.29 1.19 -25.46
N LEU A 614 -44.30 2.02 -25.25
CA LEU A 614 -45.46 2.20 -26.11
C LEU A 614 -45.26 3.46 -26.95
N ILE A 615 -45.49 3.35 -28.26
CA ILE A 615 -45.24 4.43 -29.21
C ILE A 615 -46.48 4.66 -30.05
N GLY A 616 -46.94 5.91 -30.13
CA GLY A 616 -47.93 6.37 -31.10
C GLY A 616 -47.38 7.53 -31.91
N TYR A 617 -47.60 7.54 -33.22
CA TYR A 617 -47.15 8.63 -34.07
C TYR A 617 -48.05 8.84 -35.27
N GLY A 618 -47.98 10.04 -35.84
CA GLY A 618 -48.73 10.36 -37.04
C GLY A 618 -48.21 11.56 -37.79
N ARG A 619 -48.69 11.67 -39.02
CA ARG A 619 -48.44 12.79 -39.93
C ARG A 619 -49.75 13.20 -40.60
N TYR A 620 -49.96 14.49 -40.73
CA TYR A 620 -51.12 15.11 -41.37
C TYR A 620 -50.67 16.24 -42.32
N ALA A 621 -51.11 16.20 -43.57
CA ALA A 621 -50.94 17.30 -44.51
C ALA A 621 -51.90 18.43 -44.13
N LEU A 622 -51.35 19.60 -43.80
CA LEU A 622 -52.12 20.75 -43.33
C LEU A 622 -52.93 21.39 -44.45
N ASP A 623 -52.41 21.35 -45.68
CA ASP A 623 -53.02 21.87 -46.88
C ASP A 623 -52.46 21.18 -48.14
N ASN A 624 -52.97 21.58 -49.31
CA ASN A 624 -52.46 21.12 -50.61
C ASN A 624 -51.17 21.86 -51.04
N THR A 625 -50.62 22.75 -50.21
CA THR A 625 -49.40 23.52 -50.55
C THR A 625 -48.11 22.82 -50.11
N GLY A 626 -48.24 21.67 -49.43
CA GLY A 626 -47.14 20.77 -49.07
C GLY A 626 -46.68 20.87 -47.61
N TRP A 627 -47.40 21.63 -46.77
CA TRP A 627 -47.13 21.68 -45.34
C TRP A 627 -47.57 20.40 -44.63
N GLN A 628 -46.71 19.92 -43.72
CA GLN A 628 -46.93 18.70 -42.95
C GLN A 628 -46.84 19.02 -41.46
N PHE A 629 -47.79 18.49 -40.69
CA PHE A 629 -47.77 18.43 -39.24
C PHE A 629 -47.48 16.99 -38.81
N ASP A 630 -46.52 16.83 -37.91
CA ASP A 630 -46.09 15.54 -37.41
C ASP A 630 -46.19 15.51 -35.87
N TRP A 631 -46.66 14.39 -35.30
CA TRP A 631 -46.77 14.21 -33.85
C TRP A 631 -46.33 12.80 -33.41
N GLN A 632 -45.86 12.70 -32.17
CA GLN A 632 -45.42 11.44 -31.54
C GLN A 632 -45.66 11.54 -30.06
N GLY A 633 -46.23 10.48 -29.49
CA GLY A 633 -46.36 10.28 -28.06
C GLY A 633 -45.76 8.93 -27.68
N ASP A 634 -44.90 8.92 -26.65
CA ASP A 634 -44.36 7.67 -26.12
C ASP A 634 -44.60 7.58 -24.61
N TYR A 635 -44.84 6.36 -24.15
CA TYR A 635 -44.89 6.00 -22.74
C TYR A 635 -43.95 4.84 -22.46
N THR A 636 -43.04 5.01 -21.52
CA THR A 636 -42.00 4.03 -21.19
C THR A 636 -42.15 3.59 -19.74
N LEU A 637 -42.23 2.28 -19.51
CA LEU A 637 -42.12 1.67 -18.19
C LEU A 637 -40.72 1.09 -18.03
N SER A 638 -40.06 1.38 -16.91
CA SER A 638 -38.67 1.01 -16.66
C SER A 638 -38.51 0.31 -15.31
N ARG A 639 -37.75 -0.78 -15.29
CA ARG A 639 -37.18 -1.40 -14.09
C ARG A 639 -35.71 -1.02 -13.98
N ILE A 640 -35.31 -0.50 -12.81
CA ILE A 640 -33.96 -0.02 -12.55
C ILE A 640 -33.33 -0.83 -11.42
N GLU A 641 -32.15 -1.36 -11.67
CA GLU A 641 -31.29 -1.95 -10.64
C GLU A 641 -30.05 -1.06 -10.48
N SER A 642 -29.78 -0.58 -9.27
CA SER A 642 -28.60 0.25 -8.98
C SER A 642 -27.68 -0.40 -7.97
N GLN A 643 -26.38 -0.16 -8.13
CA GLN A 643 -25.32 -0.64 -7.25
C GLN A 643 -24.29 0.48 -7.02
N ARG A 644 -23.92 0.70 -5.75
CA ARG A 644 -22.83 1.60 -5.35
C ARG A 644 -21.79 0.83 -4.54
N GLY A 645 -20.60 0.66 -5.11
CA GLY A 645 -19.47 0.03 -4.42
C GLY A 645 -18.74 1.03 -3.52
N MET A 646 -18.56 0.67 -2.25
CA MET A 646 -17.77 1.41 -1.26
C MET A 646 -16.51 0.62 -0.93
N GLY A 647 -15.52 0.74 -1.82
CA GLY A 647 -14.25 0.01 -1.74
C GLY A 647 -13.46 0.29 -0.47
N PHE A 648 -13.57 1.50 0.10
CA PHE A 648 -12.87 1.86 1.33
C PHE A 648 -13.26 1.02 2.56
N ILE A 649 -14.46 0.41 2.55
CA ILE A 649 -14.98 -0.43 3.64
C ILE A 649 -15.48 -1.80 3.13
N GLY A 650 -15.25 -2.13 1.85
CA GLY A 650 -15.65 -3.40 1.26
C GLY A 650 -17.17 -3.66 1.22
N ARG A 651 -18.00 -2.61 1.13
CA ARG A 651 -19.48 -2.72 1.13
C ARG A 651 -20.06 -2.40 -0.24
N THR A 652 -21.28 -2.86 -0.50
CA THR A 652 -22.03 -2.51 -1.72
C THR A 652 -23.48 -2.22 -1.37
N ALA A 653 -23.95 -1.01 -1.64
CA ALA A 653 -25.36 -0.66 -1.55
C ALA A 653 -26.08 -1.05 -2.84
N ARG A 654 -27.25 -1.68 -2.73
CA ARG A 654 -28.06 -2.14 -3.88
C ARG A 654 -29.49 -1.64 -3.74
N ALA A 655 -30.13 -1.34 -4.86
CA ALA A 655 -31.55 -1.00 -4.90
C ALA A 655 -32.19 -1.52 -6.19
N LYS A 656 -33.48 -1.86 -6.09
CA LYS A 656 -34.37 -2.10 -7.22
C LYS A 656 -35.58 -1.19 -7.10
N TYR A 657 -35.92 -0.49 -8.18
CA TYR A 657 -37.03 0.44 -8.20
C TYR A 657 -37.57 0.64 -9.61
N ASP A 658 -38.77 1.16 -9.69
CA ASP A 658 -39.48 1.38 -10.94
C ASP A 658 -39.44 2.86 -11.35
N GLY A 659 -39.68 3.11 -12.63
CA GLY A 659 -39.84 4.45 -13.17
C GLY A 659 -40.66 4.45 -14.45
N ASP A 660 -41.17 5.63 -14.78
CA ASP A 660 -41.93 5.87 -15.99
C ASP A 660 -41.45 7.13 -16.73
N ALA A 661 -41.57 7.09 -18.05
CA ALA A 661 -41.21 8.21 -18.91
C ALA A 661 -42.35 8.54 -19.88
N TRP A 662 -42.53 9.84 -20.11
CA TRP A 662 -43.46 10.39 -21.08
C TRP A 662 -42.69 11.22 -22.11
N HIS A 663 -43.07 11.10 -23.37
CA HIS A 663 -42.57 11.94 -24.45
C HIS A 663 -43.73 12.42 -25.31
N LEU A 664 -43.71 13.70 -25.68
CA LEU A 664 -44.60 14.29 -26.67
C LEU A 664 -43.76 15.18 -27.59
N GLY A 665 -43.71 14.83 -28.88
CA GLY A 665 -42.96 15.56 -29.90
C GLY A 665 -43.86 16.00 -31.05
N VAL A 666 -43.95 17.29 -31.30
CA VAL A 666 -44.72 17.89 -32.40
C VAL A 666 -43.82 18.66 -33.34
N GLY A 667 -44.13 18.70 -34.63
CA GLY A 667 -43.35 19.47 -35.59
C GLY A 667 -44.10 19.84 -36.85
N VAL A 668 -43.64 20.90 -37.50
CA VAL A 668 -44.15 21.39 -38.78
C VAL A 668 -43.01 21.48 -39.78
N SER A 669 -43.27 21.06 -41.01
CA SER A 669 -42.25 20.98 -42.06
C SER A 669 -42.85 21.09 -43.46
N ARG A 670 -42.03 21.43 -44.45
CA ARG A 670 -42.43 21.49 -45.86
C ARG A 670 -41.28 21.05 -46.75
N ALA A 671 -41.53 20.14 -47.70
CA ALA A 671 -40.51 19.67 -48.62
C ALA A 671 -40.42 20.57 -49.86
N TYR A 672 -39.20 20.88 -50.28
CA TYR A 672 -38.86 21.65 -51.47
C TYR A 672 -37.95 20.81 -52.37
N GLN A 673 -38.29 20.71 -53.65
CA GLN A 673 -37.41 20.08 -54.64
C GLN A 673 -36.38 21.10 -55.12
N VAL A 674 -35.10 20.79 -54.94
CA VAL A 674 -33.97 21.61 -55.36
C VAL A 674 -33.03 20.73 -56.18
N SER A 675 -33.09 20.86 -57.51
CA SER A 675 -32.40 19.96 -58.45
C SER A 675 -32.80 18.50 -58.22
N GLN A 676 -31.84 17.59 -58.04
CA GLN A 676 -32.05 16.16 -57.75
C GLN A 676 -32.19 15.85 -56.23
N MET A 677 -32.39 16.88 -55.40
CA MET A 677 -32.48 16.74 -53.94
C MET A 677 -33.81 17.28 -53.42
N SER A 678 -34.32 16.65 -52.37
CA SER A 678 -35.48 17.15 -51.61
C SER A 678 -35.00 17.68 -50.27
N VAL A 679 -35.21 18.98 -50.02
CA VAL A 679 -34.87 19.67 -48.78
C VAL A 679 -36.15 19.93 -47.99
N LYS A 680 -36.19 19.49 -46.73
CA LYS A 680 -37.33 19.61 -45.84
C LYS A 680 -36.92 20.35 -44.56
N PRO A 681 -37.03 21.69 -44.52
CA PRO A 681 -36.91 22.45 -43.28
C PRO A 681 -37.97 22.01 -42.26
N LEU A 682 -37.61 22.03 -40.98
CA LEU A 682 -38.49 21.63 -39.89
C LEU A 682 -38.32 22.53 -38.66
N VAL A 683 -39.44 22.76 -37.98
CA VAL A 683 -39.48 23.32 -36.63
C VAL A 683 -40.23 22.32 -35.75
N ALA A 684 -39.66 21.97 -34.60
CA ALA A 684 -40.23 20.95 -33.71
C ALA A 684 -40.13 21.35 -32.24
N LEU A 685 -41.02 20.80 -31.42
CA LEU A 685 -41.04 20.96 -29.98
C LEU A 685 -41.15 19.57 -29.34
N ASP A 686 -40.16 19.20 -28.53
CA ASP A 686 -40.10 17.93 -27.81
C ASP A 686 -40.21 18.15 -26.30
N TRP A 687 -41.27 17.62 -25.69
CA TRP A 687 -41.41 17.56 -24.24
C TRP A 687 -41.13 16.14 -23.74
N ARG A 688 -40.27 16.00 -22.72
CA ARG A 688 -40.08 14.72 -22.02
C ARG A 688 -40.10 14.89 -20.52
N GLN A 689 -40.59 13.86 -19.85
CA GLN A 689 -40.57 13.77 -18.41
C GLN A 689 -40.24 12.34 -18.01
N PHE A 690 -39.31 12.19 -17.06
CA PHE A 690 -39.03 10.93 -16.40
C PHE A 690 -39.32 11.09 -14.91
N ARG A 691 -39.90 10.06 -14.31
CA ARG A 691 -40.11 9.94 -12.88
C ARG A 691 -39.63 8.56 -12.43
N SER A 692 -38.91 8.52 -11.31
CA SER A 692 -38.65 7.27 -10.59
C SER A 692 -39.32 7.30 -9.22
N ASP A 693 -39.67 6.13 -8.73
CA ASP A 693 -40.13 5.97 -7.36
C ASP A 693 -38.99 6.21 -6.36
N GLY A 694 -39.36 6.49 -5.11
CA GLY A 694 -38.42 6.50 -4.00
C GLY A 694 -38.04 5.06 -3.62
N TYR A 695 -36.83 4.87 -3.12
CA TYR A 695 -36.32 3.55 -2.78
C TYR A 695 -35.45 3.58 -1.53
N THR A 696 -35.23 2.42 -0.93
CA THR A 696 -34.26 2.24 0.15
C THR A 696 -33.27 1.18 -0.27
N GLU A 697 -31.99 1.48 -0.12
CA GLU A 697 -30.91 0.55 -0.45
C GLU A 697 -30.71 -0.51 0.64
N ASP A 698 -30.14 -1.64 0.27
CA ASP A 698 -29.67 -2.69 1.16
C ASP A 698 -28.19 -3.04 0.91
N GLY A 699 -27.57 -3.81 1.83
CA GLY A 699 -26.23 -4.38 1.66
C GLY A 699 -25.05 -3.56 2.21
N ALA A 700 -25.24 -2.30 2.62
CA ALA A 700 -24.17 -1.43 3.12
C ALA A 700 -24.32 -0.95 4.59
N GLY A 701 -25.27 -1.50 5.35
CA GLY A 701 -25.47 -1.14 6.76
C GLY A 701 -25.92 0.31 6.92
N ALA A 702 -25.28 1.06 7.83
CA ALA A 702 -25.55 2.47 8.10
C ALA A 702 -25.44 3.34 6.82
N LEU A 703 -24.62 2.93 5.85
CA LEU A 703 -24.37 3.63 4.60
C LEU A 703 -25.43 3.40 3.50
N ASN A 704 -26.41 2.52 3.73
CA ASN A 704 -27.57 2.42 2.83
C ASN A 704 -28.31 3.76 2.80
N LEU A 705 -28.80 4.16 1.63
CA LEU A 705 -29.60 5.37 1.47
C LEU A 705 -31.08 5.05 1.36
N GLN A 706 -31.89 5.84 2.07
CA GLN A 706 -33.28 6.03 1.72
C GLN A 706 -33.38 7.27 0.83
N VAL A 707 -33.76 7.06 -0.43
CA VAL A 707 -33.75 8.05 -1.51
C VAL A 707 -35.19 8.40 -1.88
N ASN A 708 -35.47 9.70 -1.99
CA ASN A 708 -36.79 10.19 -2.40
C ASN A 708 -37.02 9.98 -3.90
N SER A 709 -38.29 9.99 -4.32
CA SER A 709 -38.67 9.95 -5.74
C SER A 709 -38.03 11.10 -6.51
N GLN A 710 -37.51 10.82 -7.71
CA GLN A 710 -36.85 11.81 -8.56
C GLN A 710 -37.72 12.11 -9.79
N LYS A 711 -37.67 13.36 -10.25
CA LYS A 711 -38.36 13.80 -11.47
C LYS A 711 -37.43 14.68 -12.30
N VAL A 712 -37.30 14.38 -13.59
CA VAL A 712 -36.50 15.17 -14.54
C VAL A 712 -37.34 15.50 -15.77
N ARG A 713 -37.17 16.71 -16.31
CA ARG A 713 -37.96 17.21 -17.46
C ARG A 713 -37.09 17.92 -18.49
N GLU A 714 -37.55 17.90 -19.73
CA GLU A 714 -37.00 18.72 -20.80
C GLU A 714 -38.08 19.22 -21.75
N LEU A 715 -37.84 20.39 -22.33
CA LEU A 715 -38.70 21.00 -23.34
C LEU A 715 -37.82 21.65 -24.40
N ILE A 716 -37.59 20.95 -25.50
CA ILE A 716 -36.61 21.35 -26.51
C ILE A 716 -37.35 21.92 -27.72
N LEU A 717 -37.15 23.21 -28.00
CA LEU A 717 -37.51 23.82 -29.27
C LEU A 717 -36.38 23.59 -30.26
N LYS A 718 -36.68 23.04 -31.44
CA LYS A 718 -35.70 22.68 -32.47
C LYS A 718 -36.02 23.35 -33.80
N VAL A 719 -34.98 23.75 -34.51
CA VAL A 719 -35.02 24.17 -35.91
C VAL A 719 -33.98 23.38 -36.67
N GLY A 720 -34.34 22.85 -37.83
CA GLY A 720 -33.42 22.04 -38.63
C GLY A 720 -33.89 21.83 -40.06
N ALA A 721 -33.19 20.96 -40.76
CA ALA A 721 -33.57 20.50 -42.08
C ALA A 721 -33.18 19.03 -42.28
N GLN A 722 -33.98 18.36 -43.08
CA GLN A 722 -33.69 17.04 -43.63
C GLN A 722 -33.41 17.18 -45.12
N VAL A 723 -32.40 16.49 -45.62
CA VAL A 723 -32.06 16.48 -47.04
C VAL A 723 -31.97 15.04 -47.51
N GLN A 724 -32.56 14.75 -48.66
CA GLN A 724 -32.45 13.45 -49.30
C GLN A 724 -32.17 13.60 -50.79
N GLY A 725 -31.45 12.64 -51.36
CA GLY A 725 -31.18 12.59 -52.79
C GLY A 725 -31.01 11.15 -53.28
N ASP A 726 -31.24 10.95 -54.58
CA ASP A 726 -31.11 9.65 -55.22
C ASP A 726 -29.63 9.37 -55.52
N ILE A 727 -29.16 8.18 -55.15
CA ILE A 727 -27.88 7.63 -55.66
C ILE A 727 -28.15 6.88 -56.96
N ASN A 728 -29.24 6.12 -56.99
CA ASN A 728 -29.78 5.43 -58.16
C ASN A 728 -31.29 5.17 -57.95
N ALA A 729 -31.95 4.50 -58.90
CA ALA A 729 -33.40 4.26 -58.85
C ALA A 729 -33.91 3.50 -57.61
N ARG A 730 -33.04 2.79 -56.87
CA ARG A 730 -33.40 2.00 -55.68
C ARG A 730 -32.72 2.48 -54.39
N THR A 731 -31.72 3.36 -54.48
CA THR A 731 -30.91 3.77 -53.33
C THR A 731 -30.90 5.28 -53.16
N GLN A 732 -31.15 5.74 -51.94
CA GLN A 732 -31.16 7.15 -51.56
C GLN A 732 -30.26 7.40 -50.35
N TRP A 733 -29.60 8.55 -50.34
CA TRP A 733 -28.92 9.05 -49.15
C TRP A 733 -29.86 9.99 -48.38
N LEU A 734 -29.70 10.01 -47.06
CA LEU A 734 -30.49 10.80 -46.11
C LEU A 734 -29.53 11.57 -45.21
N THR A 735 -29.78 12.85 -44.98
CA THR A 735 -29.10 13.63 -43.95
C THR A 735 -30.07 14.49 -43.15
N ARG A 736 -29.73 14.74 -41.89
CA ARG A 736 -30.46 15.63 -41.00
C ARG A 736 -29.48 16.50 -40.23
N ALA A 737 -29.82 17.77 -40.08
CA ALA A 737 -29.16 18.66 -39.15
C ALA A 737 -30.23 19.48 -38.40
N ALA A 738 -30.13 19.54 -37.08
CA ALA A 738 -30.99 20.38 -36.26
C ALA A 738 -30.22 20.99 -35.09
N VAL A 739 -30.62 22.19 -34.69
CA VAL A 739 -30.19 22.82 -33.45
C VAL A 739 -31.42 23.04 -32.59
N GLY A 740 -31.30 22.70 -31.32
CA GLY A 740 -32.36 22.87 -30.34
C GLY A 740 -31.90 23.63 -29.12
N TYR A 741 -32.87 24.23 -28.43
CA TYR A 741 -32.69 24.91 -27.17
C TYR A 741 -33.70 24.36 -26.15
N ASP A 742 -33.19 23.88 -25.02
CA ASP A 742 -33.99 23.42 -23.89
C ASP A 742 -34.50 24.62 -23.09
N LEU A 743 -35.81 24.78 -23.08
CA LEU A 743 -36.52 25.84 -22.36
C LEU A 743 -36.63 25.55 -20.86
N ASN A 744 -36.26 24.34 -20.42
CA ASN A 744 -36.21 23.98 -19.01
C ASN A 744 -34.79 24.08 -18.45
N ASP A 745 -34.60 24.85 -17.36
CA ASP A 745 -33.30 25.06 -16.69
C ASP A 745 -33.11 24.24 -15.41
N GLN A 746 -34.00 23.29 -15.13
CA GLN A 746 -33.93 22.58 -13.87
C GLN A 746 -32.78 21.58 -13.89
N ARG A 747 -31.86 21.75 -12.93
CA ARG A 747 -30.83 20.78 -12.61
C ARG A 747 -31.46 19.54 -11.98
N SER A 748 -30.89 18.38 -12.27
CA SER A 748 -31.28 17.15 -11.60
C SER A 748 -30.77 17.19 -10.16
N ALA A 749 -31.61 16.90 -9.17
CA ALA A 749 -31.22 16.81 -7.76
C ALA A 749 -31.87 15.59 -7.13
N VAL A 750 -31.17 14.98 -6.17
CA VAL A 750 -31.65 13.81 -5.41
C VAL A 750 -31.49 14.08 -3.93
N THR A 751 -32.57 13.95 -3.18
CA THR A 751 -32.57 14.01 -1.72
C THR A 751 -32.55 12.60 -1.15
N GLY A 752 -31.60 12.34 -0.26
CA GLY A 752 -31.48 11.08 0.45
C GLY A 752 -31.15 11.26 1.92
N ARG A 753 -31.21 10.17 2.67
CA ARG A 753 -30.71 10.09 4.05
C ARG A 753 -30.05 8.74 4.25
N PHE A 754 -29.04 8.67 5.11
CA PHE A 754 -28.49 7.39 5.54
C PHE A 754 -29.53 6.66 6.41
N THR A 755 -29.69 5.35 6.19
CA THR A 755 -30.58 4.52 7.01
C THR A 755 -30.02 4.32 8.42
N GLY A 756 -28.70 4.45 8.60
CA GLY A 756 -28.05 4.47 9.92
C GLY A 756 -28.38 5.72 10.76
N GLY A 757 -29.14 6.68 10.21
CA GLY A 757 -29.52 7.91 10.89
C GLY A 757 -28.84 9.15 10.32
N GLY A 758 -29.08 10.30 10.96
CA GLY A 758 -28.59 11.61 10.52
C GLY A 758 -29.62 12.41 9.73
N VAL A 759 -29.24 13.63 9.35
CA VAL A 759 -30.11 14.55 8.61
C VAL A 759 -30.17 14.20 7.14
N ALA A 760 -31.29 14.51 6.49
CA ALA A 760 -31.40 14.38 5.04
C ALA A 760 -30.47 15.38 4.34
N PHE A 761 -29.93 14.96 3.19
CA PHE A 761 -29.05 15.77 2.36
C PHE A 761 -29.51 15.72 0.91
N THR A 762 -29.19 16.76 0.14
CA THR A 762 -29.50 16.84 -1.28
C THR A 762 -28.23 16.92 -2.09
N THR A 763 -28.12 16.04 -3.10
CA THR A 763 -27.02 16.01 -4.05
C THR A 763 -27.50 16.54 -5.39
N GLU A 764 -26.81 17.55 -5.90
CA GLU A 764 -27.03 18.12 -7.22
C GLU A 764 -26.28 17.30 -8.29
N GLY A 765 -26.96 16.99 -9.39
CA GLY A 765 -26.43 16.28 -10.55
C GLY A 765 -25.69 17.21 -11.52
N LEU A 766 -25.48 16.82 -12.76
CA LEU A 766 -24.78 17.65 -13.75
C LEU A 766 -25.63 18.88 -14.15
N PRO A 767 -25.01 20.06 -14.32
CA PRO A 767 -25.69 21.19 -14.94
C PRO A 767 -26.04 20.85 -16.39
N LYS A 768 -27.27 21.15 -16.80
CA LYS A 768 -27.77 20.78 -18.13
C LYS A 768 -27.41 21.86 -19.15
N ALA A 769 -26.59 21.50 -20.13
CA ALA A 769 -26.37 22.36 -21.29
C ALA A 769 -27.66 22.49 -22.12
N ARG A 770 -28.12 23.73 -22.29
CA ARG A 770 -29.42 24.00 -22.92
C ARG A 770 -29.42 23.86 -24.44
N THR A 771 -28.30 24.16 -25.08
CA THR A 771 -28.15 23.99 -26.54
C THR A 771 -27.84 22.53 -26.87
N VAL A 772 -28.58 22.00 -27.84
CA VAL A 772 -28.37 20.67 -28.40
C VAL A 772 -28.18 20.77 -29.90
N ALA A 773 -27.18 20.07 -30.43
CA ALA A 773 -27.00 19.90 -31.87
C ALA A 773 -27.26 18.44 -32.24
N GLU A 774 -27.99 18.21 -33.31
CA GLU A 774 -28.32 16.88 -33.83
C GLU A 774 -27.86 16.79 -35.29
N LEU A 775 -27.13 15.72 -35.61
CA LEU A 775 -26.65 15.41 -36.95
C LEU A 775 -26.95 13.95 -37.25
N GLY A 776 -27.49 13.66 -38.43
CA GLY A 776 -27.82 12.30 -38.83
C GLY A 776 -27.46 12.06 -40.28
N VAL A 777 -26.96 10.86 -40.57
CA VAL A 777 -26.70 10.38 -41.92
C VAL A 777 -27.26 8.98 -42.08
N GLY A 778 -27.79 8.67 -43.26
CA GLY A 778 -28.37 7.37 -43.53
C GLY A 778 -28.46 7.03 -45.01
N VAL A 779 -28.76 5.76 -45.26
CA VAL A 779 -28.97 5.21 -46.59
C VAL A 779 -30.27 4.41 -46.57
N ARG A 780 -31.08 4.64 -47.59
CA ARG A 780 -32.33 3.94 -47.85
C ARG A 780 -32.18 3.10 -49.10
N TYR A 781 -32.57 1.84 -49.03
CA TYR A 781 -32.52 0.87 -50.13
C TYR A 781 -33.88 0.20 -50.30
N ARG A 782 -34.47 0.37 -51.49
CA ARG A 782 -35.71 -0.29 -51.90
C ARG A 782 -35.36 -1.62 -52.56
N ALA A 783 -35.51 -2.71 -51.81
CA ALA A 783 -35.20 -4.05 -52.27
C ALA A 783 -36.23 -4.53 -53.31
N THR A 784 -37.51 -4.27 -53.05
CA THR A 784 -38.66 -4.52 -53.94
C THR A 784 -39.64 -3.35 -53.82
N GLU A 785 -40.76 -3.37 -54.57
CA GLU A 785 -41.80 -2.34 -54.44
C GLU A 785 -42.44 -2.29 -53.04
N GLY A 786 -42.47 -3.44 -52.34
CA GLY A 786 -43.04 -3.57 -50.99
C GLY A 786 -42.02 -3.61 -49.86
N MET A 787 -40.71 -3.67 -50.12
CA MET A 787 -39.71 -3.86 -49.06
C MET A 787 -38.60 -2.80 -49.09
N GLU A 788 -38.37 -2.17 -47.93
CA GLU A 788 -37.41 -1.09 -47.75
C GLU A 788 -36.49 -1.37 -46.54
N LEU A 789 -35.19 -1.15 -46.75
CA LEU A 789 -34.17 -1.17 -45.72
C LEU A 789 -33.60 0.23 -45.52
N THR A 790 -33.55 0.72 -44.29
CA THR A 790 -32.91 2.01 -43.95
C THR A 790 -31.87 1.81 -42.86
N ALA A 791 -30.61 2.15 -43.16
CA ALA A 791 -29.52 2.21 -42.18
C ALA A 791 -29.22 3.66 -41.84
N ARG A 792 -29.05 3.98 -40.55
CA ARG A 792 -28.81 5.36 -40.10
C ARG A 792 -27.88 5.42 -38.90
N TYR A 793 -27.10 6.48 -38.86
CA TYR A 793 -26.26 6.87 -37.73
C TYR A 793 -26.55 8.32 -37.34
N ASP A 794 -26.91 8.53 -36.09
CA ASP A 794 -27.27 9.83 -35.51
C ASP A 794 -26.30 10.19 -34.38
N VAL A 795 -25.95 11.47 -34.32
CA VAL A 795 -25.11 12.06 -33.27
C VAL A 795 -25.83 13.25 -32.67
N ARG A 796 -25.98 13.25 -31.36
CA ARG A 796 -26.51 14.35 -30.56
C ARG A 796 -25.42 14.87 -29.62
N LEU A 797 -25.18 16.17 -29.68
CA LEU A 797 -24.13 16.85 -28.94
C LEU A 797 -24.74 17.90 -28.01
N ARG A 798 -24.27 17.92 -26.76
CA ARG A 798 -24.40 19.06 -25.85
C ARG A 798 -23.03 19.32 -25.22
N LYS A 799 -22.84 20.44 -24.53
CA LYS A 799 -21.58 20.68 -23.78
C LYS A 799 -21.36 19.51 -22.81
N GLY A 800 -20.26 18.77 -22.97
CA GLY A 800 -19.91 17.59 -22.16
C GLY A 800 -20.72 16.32 -22.45
N LEU A 801 -21.64 16.31 -23.41
CA LEU A 801 -22.44 15.13 -23.78
C LEU A 801 -22.26 14.79 -25.25
N ARG A 802 -21.91 13.53 -25.53
CA ARG A 802 -21.99 12.93 -26.86
C ARG A 802 -22.84 11.67 -26.82
N ASP A 803 -23.96 11.73 -27.52
CA ASP A 803 -24.89 10.63 -27.70
C ASP A 803 -24.90 10.18 -29.15
N GLN A 804 -24.69 8.90 -29.39
CA GLN A 804 -24.60 8.30 -30.72
C GLN A 804 -25.58 7.14 -30.81
N THR A 805 -26.35 7.09 -31.87
CA THR A 805 -27.33 6.01 -32.10
C THR A 805 -27.15 5.45 -33.51
N ALA A 806 -26.97 4.13 -33.60
CA ALA A 806 -26.92 3.40 -34.86
C ALA A 806 -28.15 2.51 -34.99
N THR A 807 -28.76 2.52 -36.17
CA THR A 807 -30.00 1.78 -36.38
C THR A 807 -30.14 1.21 -37.78
N VAL A 808 -30.83 0.07 -37.86
CA VAL A 808 -31.22 -0.57 -39.12
C VAL A 808 -32.71 -0.85 -39.05
N ARG A 809 -33.46 -0.38 -40.04
CA ARG A 809 -34.91 -0.53 -40.12
C ARG A 809 -35.26 -1.36 -41.34
N LEU A 810 -36.07 -2.40 -41.14
CA LEU A 810 -36.74 -3.14 -42.20
C LEU A 810 -38.21 -2.75 -42.21
N ALA A 811 -38.75 -2.38 -43.36
CA ALA A 811 -40.16 -2.05 -43.54
C ALA A 811 -40.76 -2.85 -44.71
N TRP A 812 -41.98 -3.33 -44.51
CA TRP A 812 -42.74 -4.14 -45.47
C TRP A 812 -44.13 -3.54 -45.65
N ALA A 813 -44.48 -3.15 -46.88
CA ALA A 813 -45.81 -2.70 -47.28
C ALA A 813 -46.60 -3.84 -47.93
N PHE A 814 -47.89 -3.96 -47.59
CA PHE A 814 -48.78 -5.01 -48.09
C PHE A 814 -50.24 -4.54 -48.16
#